data_AF-A0A2T0TE33-F1
#
_entry.id   AF-A0A2T0TE33-F1
#
_cell.length_a   1.000
_cell.length_b   1.000
_cell.length_c   1.000
_cell.angle_alpha   90.00
_cell.angle_beta   90.00
_cell.angle_gamma   90.00
#
_symmetry.space_group_name_H-M   'P 1'
#
loop_
_entity.id
_entity.type
_entity.pdbx_description
1 polymer ?
#
loop_
_entity_poly.entity_id
_entity_poly.type
_entity_poly.pdbx_seq_one_letter_code
_entity_poly.pdbx_strand_id
1 'polypeptide(L)'
;MSGYANQAKGAVEDPDALADAVLAAHKAGHGLVNPIWGDVLERLRALPAAKGAHVLHGLAARYRAAPEKGGPILPVVAVVPTGAVADDVLVAERRAALDELARHYGAWGPDARLLAEAELAAGRALEAPVVALLRRLALETYQVPETAAFAKRLTEPVLNVGELWADRALADLDSLPEPWRRLLALATAATTAKPNAKWEEPARALVAEIGEEAVRGTMLAWLELVGRPRTIPLERNRYDYDVTNAYDPFNANAVRGLTWFLALLPADPRSARVLGALVETSLRKVDGLGPRNPKVANAAVGVLARLSGEAVLAELARLATRLTYKGTLKLVDAALEAKAAELGLRREEIEELAVPSYGLTGVGRSTVVLGEATAEVAVVGSTAVLGWRSAAGKPVKSPPASVKRDHAEELKALKATVKDVDKMLTAQVERLDRQFLAQRRWPFTVWRERYLDHPLVGTIARRLLWTVDGVACAFTDGELRDLAGEPVTGGEVALWHPIGHPTAEVLAWRDRLEEHGITQPFKQAHREVYLLTDAERDTGTYSNRFAAHVLRQHQFHSLAAVRGWRNKLRLAVDDTYEPAVRDLPLWGLRAEYWIEGDGHEYGVDTAPSGSYLRLRTDQVRFYPVDAAPNHAHASGGGYAPVRGRQAEPLPLTEVPDLVLSEVLRDVDLFVGVASVGNDPTWQDGGPGGRFATYWQSYGFGELTETARTRRDLLTRLLPRLAIGGRCTVEDRFLQVKGTRHTYRIHLGSGNIMIAPDNRYLCIVPKAGPGTESYLPFDGDRTLTVILSKAMLLADDTKITDPTILSQL
;
A
#
# COMPACT_ATOMS: atom_id res chain seq x y z
N MET A 1 7.37 -23.07 43.19
CA MET A 1 6.14 -22.29 43.39
C MET A 1 5.09 -23.00 44.27
N SER A 2 4.68 -24.25 43.99
CA SER A 2 3.67 -24.98 44.81
C SER A 2 4.03 -25.12 46.31
N GLY A 3 5.31 -25.31 46.65
CA GLY A 3 5.76 -25.37 48.06
C GLY A 3 5.59 -24.07 48.85
N TYR A 4 5.75 -22.91 48.21
CA TYR A 4 5.54 -21.60 48.84
C TYR A 4 4.05 -21.29 49.05
N ALA A 5 3.19 -21.70 48.10
CA ALA A 5 1.74 -21.63 48.27
C ALA A 5 1.26 -22.48 49.46
N ASN A 6 1.89 -23.63 49.72
CA ASN A 6 1.60 -24.46 50.89
C ASN A 6 2.11 -23.85 52.21
N GLN A 7 3.26 -23.16 52.21
CA GLN A 7 3.71 -22.39 53.38
C GLN A 7 2.77 -21.22 53.70
N ALA A 8 2.31 -20.47 52.70
CA ALA A 8 1.31 -19.41 52.90
C ALA A 8 -0.04 -19.98 53.40
N LYS A 9 -0.42 -21.20 52.97
CA LYS A 9 -1.60 -21.92 53.48
C LYS A 9 -1.46 -22.32 54.96
N GLY A 10 -0.25 -22.60 55.45
CA GLY A 10 0.03 -22.96 56.85
C GLY A 10 0.22 -21.77 57.79
N ALA A 11 0.55 -20.58 57.28
CA ALA A 11 0.83 -19.38 58.06
C ALA A 11 -0.41 -18.53 58.39
N VAL A 12 -1.63 -19.01 58.10
CA VAL A 12 -2.89 -18.23 58.20
C VAL A 12 -3.17 -17.75 59.63
N GLU A 13 -2.58 -18.34 60.66
CA GLU A 13 -2.77 -17.95 62.06
C GLU A 13 -1.90 -16.75 62.49
N ASP A 14 -0.68 -16.60 61.96
CA ASP A 14 0.28 -15.54 62.29
C ASP A 14 0.42 -14.51 61.14
N PRO A 15 -0.04 -13.26 61.34
CA PRO A 15 0.05 -12.20 60.35
C PRO A 15 1.46 -11.89 59.81
N ASP A 16 2.49 -11.97 60.65
CA ASP A 16 3.88 -11.66 60.24
C ASP A 16 4.46 -12.81 59.42
N ALA A 17 4.27 -14.05 59.87
CA ALA A 17 4.66 -15.24 59.10
C ALA A 17 3.92 -15.31 57.75
N LEU A 18 2.65 -14.89 57.70
CA LEU A 18 1.89 -14.79 56.46
C LEU A 18 2.47 -13.72 55.53
N ALA A 19 2.86 -12.55 56.05
CA ALA A 19 3.50 -11.50 55.27
C ALA A 19 4.85 -11.95 54.67
N ASP A 20 5.66 -12.67 55.45
CA ASP A 20 6.94 -13.24 55.01
C ASP A 20 6.75 -14.34 53.96
N ALA A 21 5.79 -15.24 54.18
CA ALA A 21 5.47 -16.31 53.22
C ALA A 21 4.98 -15.74 51.88
N VAL A 22 4.14 -14.70 51.91
CA VAL A 22 3.64 -14.00 50.73
C VAL A 22 4.76 -13.27 49.97
N LEU A 23 5.67 -12.60 50.68
CA LEU A 23 6.82 -11.93 50.06
C LEU A 23 7.80 -12.93 49.43
N ALA A 24 8.08 -14.05 50.10
CA ALA A 24 8.95 -15.11 49.58
C ALA A 24 8.34 -15.80 48.35
N ALA A 25 7.03 -16.09 48.41
CA ALA A 25 6.23 -16.59 47.30
C ALA A 25 6.33 -15.68 46.06
N HIS A 26 6.12 -14.38 46.27
CA HIS A 26 6.16 -13.37 45.22
C HIS A 26 7.53 -13.26 44.53
N LYS A 27 8.61 -13.25 45.33
CA LYS A 27 9.99 -13.27 44.82
C LYS A 27 10.26 -14.51 43.97
N ALA A 28 9.79 -15.68 44.40
CA ALA A 28 9.95 -16.93 43.66
C ALA A 28 9.15 -16.98 42.34
N GLY A 29 8.12 -16.14 42.20
CA GLY A 29 7.34 -15.97 40.96
C GLY A 29 7.92 -14.94 39.99
N HIS A 30 9.14 -14.43 40.24
CA HIS A 30 9.73 -13.30 39.49
C HIS A 30 8.81 -12.08 39.41
N GLY A 31 7.94 -11.90 40.40
CA GLY A 31 7.00 -10.80 40.40
C GLY A 31 5.68 -11.03 39.66
N LEU A 32 5.51 -12.11 38.90
CA LEU A 32 4.26 -12.31 38.18
C LEU A 32 3.19 -12.92 39.08
N VAL A 33 2.04 -12.26 39.18
CA VAL A 33 0.83 -12.82 39.78
C VAL A 33 0.19 -13.81 38.79
N ASN A 34 0.73 -15.04 38.74
CA ASN A 34 0.29 -16.15 37.90
C ASN A 34 -0.92 -16.91 38.51
N PRO A 35 -1.79 -17.57 37.71
CA PRO A 35 -2.88 -18.44 38.20
C PRO A 35 -2.51 -19.46 39.29
N ILE A 36 -1.25 -19.88 39.40
CA ILE A 36 -0.75 -20.73 40.51
C ILE A 36 -0.95 -20.05 41.89
N TRP A 37 -1.10 -18.72 41.92
CA TRP A 37 -1.35 -17.92 43.13
C TRP A 37 -2.83 -17.61 43.40
N GLY A 38 -3.76 -18.06 42.56
CA GLY A 38 -5.20 -17.79 42.71
C GLY A 38 -5.73 -18.08 44.12
N ASP A 39 -5.42 -19.29 44.64
CA ASP A 39 -5.77 -19.72 46.00
C ASP A 39 -5.25 -18.78 47.11
N VAL A 40 -4.04 -18.21 46.93
CA VAL A 40 -3.41 -17.34 47.94
C VAL A 40 -4.07 -15.97 47.94
N LEU A 41 -4.38 -15.42 46.76
CA LEU A 41 -5.07 -14.14 46.63
C LEU A 41 -6.51 -14.22 47.16
N GLU A 42 -7.23 -15.32 46.91
CA GLU A 42 -8.58 -15.51 47.47
C GLU A 42 -8.56 -15.58 49.00
N ARG A 43 -7.56 -16.26 49.58
CA ARG A 43 -7.39 -16.32 51.04
C ARG A 43 -7.02 -14.96 51.64
N LEU A 44 -6.15 -14.20 50.98
CA LEU A 44 -5.83 -12.83 51.40
C LEU A 44 -7.09 -11.94 51.39
N ARG A 45 -7.92 -12.03 50.34
CA ARG A 45 -9.20 -11.32 50.24
C ARG A 45 -10.21 -11.72 51.31
N ALA A 46 -10.17 -12.96 51.77
CA ALA A 46 -11.07 -13.49 52.79
C ALA A 46 -10.63 -13.20 54.24
N LEU A 47 -9.50 -12.52 54.45
CA LEU A 47 -9.05 -12.18 55.80
C LEU A 47 -10.02 -11.23 56.51
N PRO A 48 -10.29 -11.43 57.83
CA PRO A 48 -10.99 -10.43 58.62
C PRO A 48 -10.27 -9.09 58.59
N ALA A 49 -11.00 -7.99 58.50
CA ALA A 49 -10.44 -6.64 58.29
C ALA A 49 -9.31 -6.25 59.27
N ALA A 50 -9.46 -6.57 60.56
CA ALA A 50 -8.44 -6.31 61.58
C ALA A 50 -7.14 -7.10 61.34
N LYS A 51 -7.26 -8.34 60.84
CA LYS A 51 -6.11 -9.19 60.49
C LYS A 51 -5.48 -8.74 59.17
N GLY A 52 -6.31 -8.33 58.20
CA GLY A 52 -5.89 -7.74 56.94
C GLY A 52 -5.04 -6.48 57.15
N ALA A 53 -5.48 -5.54 58.00
CA ALA A 53 -4.73 -4.33 58.32
C ALA A 53 -3.32 -4.64 58.89
N HIS A 54 -3.22 -5.61 59.81
CA HIS A 54 -1.94 -6.01 60.37
C HIS A 54 -0.99 -6.59 59.31
N VAL A 55 -1.49 -7.49 58.46
CA VAL A 55 -0.72 -8.06 57.33
C VAL A 55 -0.27 -6.96 56.37
N LEU A 56 -1.14 -6.00 56.05
CA LEU A 56 -0.84 -4.84 55.20
C LEU A 56 0.32 -4.00 55.74
N HIS A 57 0.27 -3.62 57.02
CA HIS A 57 1.36 -2.87 57.65
C HIS A 57 2.67 -3.67 57.67
N GLY A 58 2.60 -4.97 57.95
CA GLY A 58 3.75 -5.88 57.92
C GLY A 58 4.38 -5.99 56.53
N LEU A 59 3.57 -6.11 55.47
CA LEU A 59 4.03 -6.14 54.08
C LEU A 59 4.64 -4.79 53.67
N ALA A 60 4.02 -3.68 54.06
CA ALA A 60 4.51 -2.33 53.74
C ALA A 60 5.86 -2.01 54.40
N ALA A 61 6.05 -2.42 55.66
CA ALA A 61 7.33 -2.27 56.35
C ALA A 61 8.45 -3.06 55.65
N ARG A 62 8.18 -4.32 55.30
CA ARG A 62 9.13 -5.20 54.59
C ARG A 62 9.45 -4.70 53.19
N TYR A 63 8.47 -4.15 52.47
CA TYR A 63 8.67 -3.53 51.16
C TYR A 63 9.62 -2.32 51.25
N ARG A 64 9.41 -1.43 52.22
CA ARG A 64 10.25 -0.23 52.41
C ARG A 64 11.68 -0.56 52.86
N ALA A 65 11.86 -1.66 53.59
CA ALA A 65 13.16 -2.11 54.07
C ALA A 65 13.98 -2.92 53.04
N ALA A 66 13.37 -3.32 51.90
CA ALA A 66 14.05 -4.15 50.90
C ALA A 66 15.13 -3.34 50.12
N PRO A 67 16.37 -3.86 50.00
CA PRO A 67 17.48 -3.15 49.35
C PRO A 67 17.34 -3.07 47.83
N GLU A 68 16.73 -4.08 47.21
CA GLU A 68 16.26 -4.02 45.83
C GLU A 68 14.76 -3.71 45.87
N LYS A 69 14.35 -2.53 45.39
CA LYS A 69 12.93 -2.20 45.16
C LYS A 69 12.34 -2.99 43.96
N GLY A 70 12.87 -4.18 43.67
CA GLY A 70 12.58 -4.99 42.50
C GLY A 70 11.62 -6.14 42.82
N GLY A 71 10.37 -6.00 42.39
CA GLY A 71 9.32 -7.03 42.40
C GLY A 71 7.95 -6.46 42.82
N PRO A 72 6.86 -6.64 42.03
CA PRO A 72 5.56 -5.99 42.22
C PRO A 72 4.76 -6.64 43.36
N ILE A 73 5.12 -6.38 44.62
CA ILE A 73 4.30 -6.77 45.78
C ILE A 73 3.01 -5.93 45.85
N LEU A 74 2.97 -4.81 45.14
CA LEU A 74 1.87 -3.84 45.16
C LEU A 74 0.50 -4.41 44.77
N PRO A 75 0.35 -5.28 43.74
CA PRO A 75 -0.91 -5.97 43.45
C PRO A 75 -1.32 -6.95 44.54
N VAL A 76 -0.36 -7.54 45.26
CA VAL A 76 -0.63 -8.43 46.40
C VAL A 76 -1.12 -7.64 47.60
N VAL A 77 -0.51 -6.49 47.87
CA VAL A 77 -0.98 -5.52 48.88
C VAL A 77 -2.38 -5.01 48.54
N ALA A 78 -2.64 -4.76 47.25
CA ALA A 78 -3.93 -4.25 46.76
C ALA A 78 -5.12 -5.22 46.94
N VAL A 79 -4.88 -6.52 47.14
CA VAL A 79 -5.96 -7.49 47.37
C VAL A 79 -6.25 -7.78 48.84
N VAL A 80 -5.44 -7.27 49.77
CA VAL A 80 -5.66 -7.47 51.21
C VAL A 80 -6.75 -6.50 51.68
N PRO A 81 -7.81 -6.97 52.35
CA PRO A 81 -8.91 -6.12 52.78
C PRO A 81 -8.48 -5.14 53.88
N THR A 82 -8.84 -3.87 53.73
CA THR A 82 -8.74 -2.83 54.76
C THR A 82 -10.11 -2.58 55.39
N GLY A 83 -10.17 -2.47 56.71
CA GLY A 83 -11.42 -2.16 57.43
C GLY A 83 -11.77 -0.67 57.42
N ALA A 84 -10.78 0.20 57.18
CA ALA A 84 -10.93 1.63 57.07
C ALA A 84 -9.95 2.20 56.03
N VAL A 85 -10.32 3.30 55.38
CA VAL A 85 -9.43 4.04 54.44
C VAL A 85 -8.15 4.54 55.13
N ALA A 86 -8.20 4.74 56.45
CA ALA A 86 -7.06 5.15 57.27
C ALA A 86 -5.92 4.10 57.34
N ASP A 87 -6.22 2.82 57.08
CA ASP A 87 -5.25 1.71 57.13
C ASP A 87 -4.63 1.41 55.75
N ASP A 88 -4.91 2.25 54.75
CA ASP A 88 -4.40 2.06 53.39
C ASP A 88 -2.92 2.48 53.29
N VAL A 89 -2.05 1.56 52.88
CA VAL A 89 -0.60 1.74 52.84
C VAL A 89 -0.04 1.61 51.42
N LEU A 90 1.12 2.22 51.18
CA LEU A 90 1.80 2.22 49.87
C LEU A 90 1.03 2.92 48.74
N VAL A 91 0.12 3.86 49.07
CA VAL A 91 -0.71 4.57 48.07
C VAL A 91 0.14 5.28 47.02
N ALA A 92 1.19 5.99 47.43
CA ALA A 92 2.06 6.72 46.51
C ALA A 92 2.79 5.77 45.55
N GLU A 93 3.24 4.62 46.06
CA GLU A 93 3.92 3.58 45.29
C GLU A 93 2.96 2.86 44.33
N ARG A 94 1.71 2.59 44.74
CA ARG A 94 0.68 2.04 43.85
C ARG A 94 0.32 3.00 42.72
N ARG A 95 0.17 4.30 43.01
CA ARG A 95 -0.11 5.31 41.98
C ARG A 95 1.06 5.47 41.02
N ALA A 96 2.30 5.52 41.53
CA ALA A 96 3.49 5.57 40.68
C ALA A 96 3.60 4.34 39.77
N ALA A 97 3.26 3.14 40.28
CA ALA A 97 3.23 1.92 39.47
C ALA A 97 2.12 1.97 38.41
N LEU A 98 0.93 2.47 38.74
CA LEU A 98 -0.15 2.68 37.75
C LEU A 98 0.28 3.68 36.67
N ASP A 99 0.94 4.77 37.03
CA ASP A 99 1.45 5.77 36.09
C ASP A 99 2.52 5.18 35.16
N GLU A 100 3.44 4.36 35.69
CA GLU A 100 4.45 3.64 34.91
C GLU A 100 3.82 2.64 33.93
N LEU A 101 2.85 1.85 34.41
CA LEU A 101 2.11 0.91 33.56
C LEU A 101 1.33 1.65 32.47
N ALA A 102 0.74 2.80 32.79
CA ALA A 102 -0.04 3.60 31.84
C ALA A 102 0.79 4.20 30.70
N ARG A 103 2.12 4.29 30.85
CA ARG A 103 3.04 4.67 29.76
C ARG A 103 3.21 3.59 28.70
N HIS A 104 2.80 2.35 28.97
CA HIS A 104 2.94 1.24 28.04
C HIS A 104 1.64 0.96 27.26
N TYR A 105 1.76 0.30 26.10
CA TYR A 105 0.60 -0.08 25.29
C TYR A 105 -0.26 -1.15 25.98
N GLY A 106 0.40 -2.19 26.50
CA GLY A 106 -0.18 -3.25 27.31
C GLY A 106 0.68 -3.54 28.53
N ALA A 107 0.22 -4.47 29.37
CA ALA A 107 0.83 -4.84 30.64
C ALA A 107 0.60 -6.34 30.88
N TRP A 108 1.58 -7.01 31.48
CA TRP A 108 1.52 -8.44 31.77
C TRP A 108 1.00 -8.69 33.18
N GLY A 109 0.08 -9.66 33.33
CA GLY A 109 -0.48 -10.05 34.64
C GLY A 109 -1.69 -9.21 35.08
N PRO A 110 -2.36 -9.58 36.20
CA PRO A 110 -3.52 -8.87 36.72
C PRO A 110 -3.19 -7.52 37.40
N ASP A 111 -1.92 -7.13 37.40
CA ASP A 111 -1.34 -6.09 38.25
C ASP A 111 -2.04 -4.73 38.10
N ALA A 112 -2.22 -4.23 36.88
CA ALA A 112 -2.86 -2.94 36.64
C ALA A 112 -4.31 -2.89 37.17
N ARG A 113 -5.07 -3.98 36.98
CA ARG A 113 -6.46 -4.06 37.44
C ARG A 113 -6.54 -4.09 38.95
N LEU A 114 -5.73 -4.91 39.62
CA LEU A 114 -5.76 -5.05 41.07
C LEU A 114 -5.40 -3.73 41.76
N LEU A 115 -4.39 -3.03 41.24
CA LEU A 115 -4.03 -1.69 41.72
C LEU A 115 -5.19 -0.71 41.53
N ALA A 116 -5.81 -0.69 40.35
CA ALA A 116 -6.94 0.19 40.06
C ALA A 116 -8.19 -0.13 40.90
N GLU A 117 -8.46 -1.41 41.18
CA GLU A 117 -9.54 -1.85 42.08
C GLU A 117 -9.35 -1.28 43.49
N ALA A 118 -8.13 -1.32 44.02
CA ALA A 118 -7.82 -0.79 45.34
C ALA A 118 -8.01 0.73 45.42
N GLU A 119 -7.61 1.47 44.39
CA GLU A 119 -7.81 2.93 44.36
C GLU A 119 -9.30 3.30 44.34
N LEU A 120 -10.11 2.62 43.51
CA LEU A 120 -11.55 2.85 43.46
C LEU A 120 -12.26 2.42 44.75
N ALA A 121 -11.86 1.28 45.35
CA ALA A 121 -12.42 0.79 46.60
C ALA A 121 -12.18 1.78 47.76
N ALA A 122 -11.06 2.51 47.71
CA ALA A 122 -10.75 3.57 48.66
C ALA A 122 -11.35 4.95 48.31
N GLY A 123 -12.22 5.02 47.30
CA GLY A 123 -12.91 6.25 46.88
C GLY A 123 -12.04 7.22 46.09
N ARG A 124 -10.88 6.79 45.56
CA ARG A 124 -9.98 7.63 44.76
C ARG A 124 -10.23 7.46 43.27
N ALA A 125 -10.18 8.56 42.53
CA ALA A 125 -10.32 8.53 41.07
C ALA A 125 -9.07 7.95 40.39
N LEU A 126 -9.27 7.31 39.24
CA LEU A 126 -8.19 6.85 38.38
C LEU A 126 -7.82 7.95 37.39
N GLU A 127 -6.52 8.12 37.14
CA GLU A 127 -6.04 9.02 36.10
C GLU A 127 -6.46 8.52 34.70
N ALA A 128 -6.73 9.44 33.78
CA ALA A 128 -7.22 9.10 32.44
C ALA A 128 -6.30 8.13 31.66
N PRO A 129 -4.95 8.24 31.70
CA PRO A 129 -4.06 7.26 31.07
C PRO A 129 -4.20 5.85 31.65
N VAL A 130 -4.49 5.72 32.95
CA VAL A 130 -4.70 4.44 33.64
C VAL A 130 -6.00 3.80 33.16
N VAL A 131 -7.08 4.59 33.05
CA VAL A 131 -8.35 4.12 32.46
C VAL A 131 -8.13 3.64 31.02
N ALA A 132 -7.34 4.38 30.24
CA ALA A 132 -7.02 4.01 28.87
C ALA A 132 -6.29 2.66 28.78
N LEU A 133 -5.26 2.44 29.62
CA LEU A 133 -4.56 1.16 29.73
C LEU A 133 -5.54 0.02 30.02
N LEU A 134 -6.39 0.15 31.05
CA LEU A 134 -7.30 -0.92 31.46
C LEU A 134 -8.31 -1.30 30.38
N ARG A 135 -8.80 -0.31 29.62
CA ARG A 135 -9.66 -0.55 28.45
C ARG A 135 -8.91 -1.21 27.29
N ARG A 136 -7.61 -0.92 27.08
CA ARG A 136 -6.78 -1.62 26.10
C ARG A 136 -6.58 -3.09 26.48
N LEU A 137 -6.19 -3.36 27.72
CA LEU A 137 -6.02 -4.72 28.25
C LEU A 137 -7.29 -5.55 28.13
N ALA A 138 -8.46 -4.93 28.32
CA ALA A 138 -9.75 -5.56 28.14
C ALA A 138 -10.07 -5.95 26.69
N LEU A 139 -9.30 -5.50 25.70
CA LEU A 139 -9.52 -5.76 24.26
C LEU A 139 -8.38 -6.58 23.63
N GLU A 140 -7.37 -6.99 24.40
CA GLU A 140 -6.26 -7.82 23.92
C GLU A 140 -6.66 -9.29 23.70
N THR A 141 -5.88 -10.01 22.89
CA THR A 141 -6.17 -11.40 22.48
C THR A 141 -6.19 -12.39 23.65
N TYR A 142 -5.38 -12.13 24.70
CA TYR A 142 -5.30 -12.97 25.91
C TYR A 142 -6.13 -12.40 27.07
N GLN A 143 -7.26 -11.77 26.75
CA GLN A 143 -8.15 -11.09 27.67
C GLN A 143 -8.39 -11.89 28.97
N VAL A 144 -8.17 -11.24 30.11
CA VAL A 144 -8.58 -11.74 31.42
C VAL A 144 -10.04 -11.33 31.66
N PRO A 145 -10.99 -12.27 31.82
CA PRO A 145 -12.42 -11.95 31.94
C PRO A 145 -12.76 -10.93 33.03
N GLU A 146 -12.05 -10.97 34.16
CA GLU A 146 -12.19 -10.03 35.27
C GLU A 146 -11.77 -8.60 34.86
N THR A 147 -10.72 -8.47 34.04
CA THR A 147 -10.30 -7.18 33.47
C THR A 147 -11.32 -6.63 32.48
N ALA A 148 -11.91 -7.50 31.68
CA ALA A 148 -13.00 -7.12 30.80
C ALA A 148 -14.22 -6.61 31.57
N ALA A 149 -14.62 -7.33 32.62
CA ALA A 149 -15.74 -6.94 33.48
C ALA A 149 -15.45 -5.64 34.24
N PHE A 150 -14.23 -5.47 34.75
CA PHE A 150 -13.77 -4.25 35.43
C PHE A 150 -13.83 -3.05 34.49
N ALA A 151 -13.24 -3.16 33.30
CA ALA A 151 -13.13 -2.06 32.35
C ALA A 151 -14.49 -1.55 31.86
N LYS A 152 -15.53 -2.41 31.80
CA LYS A 152 -16.91 -1.99 31.47
C LYS A 152 -17.52 -1.01 32.47
N ARG A 153 -17.02 -0.96 33.71
CA ARG A 153 -17.47 -0.01 34.74
C ARG A 153 -16.80 1.35 34.61
N LEU A 154 -15.70 1.44 33.87
CA LEU A 154 -14.98 2.68 33.63
C LEU A 154 -15.65 3.42 32.47
N THR A 155 -16.56 4.34 32.78
CA THR A 155 -17.29 5.12 31.75
C THR A 155 -16.65 6.47 31.46
N GLU A 156 -15.85 7.01 32.38
CA GLU A 156 -15.17 8.30 32.24
C GLU A 156 -13.64 8.14 32.26
N PRO A 157 -12.88 8.94 31.47
CA PRO A 157 -13.39 9.79 30.39
C PRO A 157 -14.09 8.98 29.29
N VAL A 158 -15.05 9.58 28.57
CA VAL A 158 -15.86 8.89 27.55
C VAL A 158 -15.01 8.27 26.41
N LEU A 159 -13.84 8.86 26.13
CA LEU A 159 -12.82 8.32 25.21
C LEU A 159 -11.51 8.05 25.97
N ASN A 160 -10.65 7.21 25.41
CA ASN A 160 -9.27 7.07 25.90
C ASN A 160 -8.44 8.28 25.47
N VAL A 161 -7.66 8.83 26.40
CA VAL A 161 -6.71 9.92 26.12
C VAL A 161 -5.47 9.43 25.36
N GLY A 162 -4.74 10.36 24.74
CA GLY A 162 -3.44 10.12 24.13
C GLY A 162 -3.47 9.99 22.61
N GLU A 163 -4.63 10.09 21.98
CA GLU A 163 -4.75 10.29 20.54
C GLU A 163 -5.25 11.71 20.27
N LEU A 164 -4.62 12.43 19.33
CA LEU A 164 -4.93 13.84 19.08
C LEU A 164 -6.41 14.11 18.81
N TRP A 165 -7.06 13.22 18.05
CA TRP A 165 -8.49 13.35 17.74
C TRP A 165 -9.37 13.18 18.99
N ALA A 166 -9.03 12.22 19.86
CA ALA A 166 -9.80 11.90 21.05
C ALA A 166 -9.62 12.98 22.12
N ASP A 167 -8.39 13.46 22.30
CA ASP A 167 -8.10 14.57 23.21
C ASP A 167 -8.78 15.86 22.74
N ARG A 168 -8.81 16.12 21.42
CA ARG A 168 -9.56 17.24 20.89
C ARG A 168 -11.06 17.10 21.16
N ALA A 169 -11.64 15.93 20.92
CA ALA A 169 -13.05 15.67 21.18
C ALA A 169 -13.40 15.82 22.67
N LEU A 170 -12.54 15.32 23.57
CA LEU A 170 -12.69 15.49 25.01
C LEU A 170 -12.61 16.95 25.44
N ALA A 171 -11.67 17.73 24.89
CA ALA A 171 -11.58 19.17 25.16
C ALA A 171 -12.78 19.96 24.61
N ASP A 172 -13.30 19.57 23.43
CA ASP A 172 -14.48 20.22 22.86
C ASP A 172 -15.73 20.01 23.75
N LEU A 173 -15.84 18.88 24.47
CA LEU A 173 -16.94 18.61 25.41
C LEU A 173 -17.05 19.63 26.55
N ASP A 174 -15.99 20.38 26.87
CA ASP A 174 -16.06 21.43 27.89
C ASP A 174 -16.93 22.62 27.44
N SER A 175 -17.12 22.76 26.13
CA SER A 175 -17.91 23.84 25.51
C SER A 175 -19.14 23.36 24.73
N LEU A 176 -19.20 22.08 24.40
CA LEU A 176 -20.33 21.47 23.70
C LEU A 176 -21.45 21.07 24.67
N PRO A 177 -22.73 21.18 24.27
CA PRO A 177 -23.86 20.72 25.07
C PRO A 177 -23.80 19.21 25.41
N GLU A 178 -24.42 18.82 26.53
CA GLU A 178 -24.45 17.44 27.04
C GLU A 178 -24.83 16.33 26.01
N PRO A 179 -25.72 16.55 25.03
CA PRO A 179 -26.00 15.56 23.99
C PRO A 179 -24.76 15.04 23.24
N TRP A 180 -23.69 15.85 23.14
CA TRP A 180 -22.43 15.43 22.54
C TRP A 180 -21.68 14.38 23.36
N ARG A 181 -21.76 14.44 24.70
CA ARG A 181 -21.20 13.41 25.58
C ARG A 181 -21.92 12.07 25.35
N ARG A 182 -23.25 12.08 25.26
CA ARG A 182 -24.05 10.88 24.93
C ARG A 182 -23.76 10.36 23.53
N LEU A 183 -23.52 11.24 22.55
CA LEU A 183 -23.12 10.87 21.20
C LEU A 183 -21.78 10.12 21.19
N LEU A 184 -20.76 10.64 21.86
CA LEU A 184 -19.47 9.96 21.97
C LEU A 184 -19.58 8.64 22.73
N ALA A 185 -20.37 8.60 23.81
CA ALA A 185 -20.63 7.37 24.54
C ALA A 185 -21.29 6.31 23.63
N LEU A 186 -22.30 6.67 22.85
CA LEU A 186 -22.94 5.76 21.89
C LEU A 186 -21.98 5.34 20.77
N ALA A 187 -21.08 6.23 20.34
CA ALA A 187 -20.08 5.90 19.34
C ALA A 187 -19.13 4.78 19.81
N THR A 188 -18.72 4.78 21.10
CA THR A 188 -17.86 3.70 21.66
C THR A 188 -18.52 2.32 21.62
N ALA A 189 -19.86 2.26 21.56
CA ALA A 189 -20.63 1.02 21.50
C ALA A 189 -20.64 0.34 20.12
N ALA A 190 -19.99 0.94 19.10
CA ALA A 190 -19.89 0.41 17.74
C ALA A 190 -18.91 -0.77 17.62
N THR A 191 -19.24 -1.87 18.30
CA THR A 191 -18.42 -3.08 18.41
C THR A 191 -18.71 -4.09 17.30
N THR A 192 -19.96 -4.15 16.80
CA THR A 192 -20.41 -5.04 15.70
C THR A 192 -19.93 -4.57 14.33
N ALA A 193 -19.89 -5.44 13.32
CA ALA A 193 -19.39 -5.07 11.98
C ALA A 193 -20.22 -3.96 11.28
N LYS A 194 -21.53 -3.91 11.55
CA LYS A 194 -22.49 -2.94 11.00
C LYS A 194 -23.39 -2.41 12.14
N PRO A 195 -23.99 -1.21 12.02
CA PRO A 195 -24.97 -0.74 12.99
C PRO A 195 -26.22 -1.64 12.96
N ASN A 196 -26.87 -1.79 14.11
CA ASN A 196 -28.14 -2.50 14.27
C ASN A 196 -29.21 -1.52 14.80
N ALA A 197 -30.48 -1.94 14.85
CA ALA A 197 -31.57 -1.07 15.29
C ALA A 197 -31.35 -0.48 16.70
N LYS A 198 -30.80 -1.27 17.64
CA LYS A 198 -30.49 -0.82 19.00
C LYS A 198 -29.43 0.30 19.06
N TRP A 199 -28.62 0.43 18.01
CA TRP A 199 -27.65 1.51 17.87
C TRP A 199 -28.22 2.66 17.03
N GLU A 200 -28.90 2.37 15.91
CA GLU A 200 -29.41 3.41 14.99
C GLU A 200 -30.52 4.27 15.60
N GLU A 201 -31.44 3.70 16.39
CA GLU A 201 -32.55 4.44 17.01
C GLU A 201 -32.06 5.59 17.92
N PRO A 202 -31.25 5.33 18.97
CA PRO A 202 -30.72 6.40 19.81
C PRO A 202 -29.79 7.34 19.04
N ALA A 203 -29.08 6.86 18.02
CA ALA A 203 -28.23 7.71 17.18
C ALA A 203 -29.05 8.74 16.40
N ARG A 204 -30.19 8.35 15.80
CA ARG A 204 -31.09 9.28 15.10
C ARG A 204 -31.69 10.32 16.03
N ALA A 205 -32.08 9.92 17.24
CA ALA A 205 -32.59 10.85 18.25
C ALA A 205 -31.54 11.91 18.62
N LEU A 206 -30.28 11.50 18.81
CA LEU A 206 -29.17 12.42 19.10
C LEU A 206 -28.87 13.37 17.92
N VAL A 207 -28.92 12.87 16.68
CA VAL A 207 -28.76 13.73 15.49
C VAL A 207 -29.86 14.78 15.40
N ALA A 208 -31.11 14.39 15.65
CA ALA A 208 -32.24 15.32 15.65
C ALA A 208 -32.15 16.37 16.76
N GLU A 209 -31.64 16.00 17.94
CA GLU A 209 -31.47 16.90 19.08
C GLU A 209 -30.33 17.91 18.89
N ILE A 210 -29.22 17.49 18.28
CA ILE A 210 -28.03 18.33 18.07
C ILE A 210 -28.13 19.17 16.78
N GLY A 211 -28.72 18.62 15.73
CA GLY A 211 -28.81 19.20 14.40
C GLY A 211 -27.74 18.68 13.43
N GLU A 212 -28.17 18.37 12.20
CA GLU A 212 -27.36 17.64 11.21
C GLU A 212 -26.04 18.32 10.84
N GLU A 213 -26.04 19.64 10.60
CA GLU A 213 -24.81 20.36 10.19
C GLU A 213 -23.83 20.53 11.35
N ALA A 214 -24.33 20.71 12.58
CA ALA A 214 -23.50 20.77 13.77
C ALA A 214 -22.81 19.41 14.02
N VAL A 215 -23.59 18.32 13.91
CA VAL A 215 -23.08 16.94 13.94
C VAL A 215 -22.00 16.75 12.88
N ARG A 216 -22.30 17.08 11.61
CA ARG A 216 -21.35 16.94 10.50
C ARG A 216 -20.07 17.72 10.74
N GLY A 217 -20.15 19.03 10.94
CA GLY A 217 -18.99 19.91 11.02
C GLY A 217 -18.01 19.49 12.13
N THR A 218 -18.54 19.24 13.32
CA THR A 218 -17.73 18.85 14.49
C THR A 218 -17.10 17.47 14.30
N MET A 219 -17.88 16.49 13.80
CA MET A 219 -17.36 15.14 13.61
C MET A 219 -16.31 15.06 12.50
N LEU A 220 -16.49 15.79 11.40
CA LEU A 220 -15.48 15.85 10.34
C LEU A 220 -14.16 16.43 10.89
N ALA A 221 -14.23 17.49 11.70
CA ALA A 221 -13.05 18.06 12.34
C ALA A 221 -12.31 17.06 13.24
N TRP A 222 -13.04 16.22 13.99
CA TRP A 222 -12.42 15.13 14.78
C TRP A 222 -11.82 14.03 13.89
N LEU A 223 -12.57 13.56 12.87
CA LEU A 223 -12.13 12.48 11.99
C LEU A 223 -10.89 12.85 11.16
N GLU A 224 -10.71 14.12 10.80
CA GLU A 224 -9.51 14.62 10.10
C GLU A 224 -8.23 14.56 10.95
N LEU A 225 -8.36 14.51 12.27
CA LEU A 225 -7.26 14.36 13.21
C LEU A 225 -6.90 12.89 13.47
N VAL A 226 -7.71 11.95 13.00
CA VAL A 226 -7.45 10.51 13.19
C VAL A 226 -6.13 10.14 12.50
N GLY A 227 -5.30 9.41 13.24
CA GLY A 227 -4.03 8.90 12.74
C GLY A 227 -2.87 9.89 12.77
N ARG A 228 -3.06 11.12 13.27
CA ARG A 228 -1.98 12.05 13.65
C ARG A 228 -1.15 11.49 14.82
N PRO A 229 0.07 12.02 15.07
CA PRO A 229 0.90 11.58 16.19
C PRO A 229 0.13 11.64 17.51
N ARG A 230 0.41 10.67 18.38
CA ARG A 230 -0.14 10.62 19.73
C ARG A 230 0.28 11.85 20.54
N THR A 231 -0.64 12.37 21.32
CA THR A 231 -0.41 13.47 22.28
C THR A 231 0.29 12.97 23.54
N ILE A 232 0.02 11.72 23.93
CA ILE A 232 0.72 11.00 24.99
C ILE A 232 1.53 9.88 24.34
N PRO A 233 2.88 9.96 24.32
CA PRO A 233 3.71 8.90 23.78
C PRO A 233 3.60 7.63 24.63
N LEU A 234 3.61 6.47 23.97
CA LEU A 234 3.65 5.18 24.63
C LEU A 234 5.05 4.58 24.50
N GLU A 235 5.55 4.01 25.59
CA GLU A 235 6.80 3.26 25.65
C GLU A 235 6.60 1.89 24.96
N ARG A 236 7.63 1.48 24.21
CA ARG A 236 7.60 0.28 23.38
C ARG A 236 8.35 -0.85 24.06
N ASN A 237 7.70 -2.00 24.30
CA ASN A 237 8.39 -3.20 24.74
C ASN A 237 9.13 -3.90 23.58
N ARG A 238 10.06 -4.79 23.92
CA ARG A 238 10.91 -5.53 22.95
C ARG A 238 10.12 -6.23 21.82
N TYR A 239 8.89 -6.68 22.11
CA TYR A 239 8.07 -7.45 21.18
C TYR A 239 6.87 -6.67 20.64
N ASP A 240 6.71 -5.42 21.05
CA ASP A 240 5.61 -4.60 20.57
C ASP A 240 5.87 -4.19 19.12
N TYR A 241 4.80 -4.14 18.33
CA TYR A 241 4.80 -3.40 17.07
C TYR A 241 5.02 -1.90 17.34
N ASP A 242 5.08 -1.09 16.30
CA ASP A 242 5.13 0.37 16.47
C ASP A 242 3.79 0.90 17.02
N VAL A 243 3.69 0.89 18.36
CA VAL A 243 2.53 1.30 19.15
C VAL A 243 2.27 2.80 19.06
N THR A 244 3.28 3.62 18.73
CA THR A 244 3.13 5.06 18.52
C THR A 244 2.25 5.35 17.30
N ASN A 245 2.32 4.50 16.28
CA ASN A 245 1.49 4.59 15.08
C ASN A 245 0.26 3.67 15.10
N ALA A 246 -0.01 2.96 16.18
CA ALA A 246 -1.21 2.13 16.32
C ALA A 246 -2.42 2.94 16.82
N TYR A 247 -3.63 2.46 16.49
CA TYR A 247 -4.85 2.99 17.09
C TYR A 247 -4.94 2.50 18.54
N ASP A 248 -5.51 3.32 19.42
CA ASP A 248 -6.08 2.79 20.65
C ASP A 248 -7.34 1.96 20.30
N PRO A 249 -7.41 0.67 20.68
CA PRO A 249 -8.47 -0.23 20.26
C PRO A 249 -9.86 0.14 20.80
N PHE A 250 -9.95 0.81 21.96
CA PHE A 250 -11.22 1.29 22.51
C PHE A 250 -11.73 2.48 21.68
N ASN A 251 -10.85 3.44 21.43
CA ASN A 251 -11.09 4.60 20.58
C ASN A 251 -11.42 4.22 19.13
N ALA A 252 -10.83 3.14 18.61
CA ALA A 252 -11.17 2.64 17.28
C ALA A 252 -12.65 2.27 17.14
N ASN A 253 -13.31 1.80 18.21
CA ASN A 253 -14.76 1.59 18.19
C ASN A 253 -15.50 2.93 18.09
N ALA A 254 -15.08 3.94 18.86
CA ALA A 254 -15.66 5.28 18.77
C ALA A 254 -15.54 5.88 17.36
N VAL A 255 -14.37 5.78 16.71
CA VAL A 255 -14.19 6.22 15.32
C VAL A 255 -15.16 5.51 14.37
N ARG A 256 -15.40 4.20 14.55
CA ARG A 256 -16.40 3.45 13.75
C ARG A 256 -17.81 4.00 13.99
N GLY A 257 -18.18 4.22 15.25
CA GLY A 257 -19.46 4.82 15.61
C GLY A 257 -19.63 6.21 14.99
N LEU A 258 -18.58 7.03 15.00
CA LEU A 258 -18.58 8.33 14.33
C LEU A 258 -18.81 8.19 12.82
N THR A 259 -18.18 7.23 12.14
CA THR A 259 -18.50 6.99 10.71
C THR A 259 -19.96 6.61 10.50
N TRP A 260 -20.57 5.83 11.39
CA TRP A 260 -21.96 5.42 11.27
C TRP A 260 -22.95 6.57 11.46
N PHE A 261 -22.65 7.53 12.33
CA PHE A 261 -23.43 8.77 12.45
C PHE A 261 -23.47 9.55 11.13
N LEU A 262 -22.37 9.60 10.37
CA LEU A 262 -22.35 10.26 9.06
C LEU A 262 -23.30 9.59 8.05
N ALA A 263 -23.60 8.29 8.20
CA ALA A 263 -24.57 7.58 7.36
C ALA A 263 -26.03 7.99 7.64
N LEU A 264 -26.29 8.69 8.75
CA LEU A 264 -27.61 9.19 9.12
C LEU A 264 -27.87 10.59 8.57
N LEU A 265 -26.85 11.24 8.00
CA LEU A 265 -26.93 12.61 7.48
C LEU A 265 -27.10 12.59 5.95
N PRO A 266 -27.63 13.66 5.34
CA PRO A 266 -27.63 13.82 3.89
C PRO A 266 -26.23 13.69 3.29
N ALA A 267 -26.14 13.26 2.04
CA ALA A 267 -24.86 13.14 1.34
C ALA A 267 -24.19 14.52 1.18
N ASP A 268 -22.89 14.57 1.46
CA ASP A 268 -22.09 15.81 1.42
C ASP A 268 -20.67 15.46 0.92
N PRO A 269 -20.10 16.24 -0.02
CA PRO A 269 -18.77 15.97 -0.57
C PRO A 269 -17.63 15.98 0.46
N ARG A 270 -17.73 16.80 1.52
CA ARG A 270 -16.71 16.84 2.60
C ARG A 270 -16.71 15.51 3.35
N SER A 271 -17.90 14.97 3.61
CA SER A 271 -18.08 13.67 4.28
C SER A 271 -17.47 12.53 3.46
N ALA A 272 -17.70 12.50 2.14
CA ALA A 272 -17.10 11.50 1.25
C ALA A 272 -15.56 11.56 1.28
N ARG A 273 -14.99 12.76 1.18
CA ARG A 273 -13.54 12.99 1.21
C ARG A 273 -12.89 12.55 2.52
N VAL A 274 -13.48 12.92 3.67
CA VAL A 274 -12.96 12.54 5.00
C VAL A 274 -13.06 11.03 5.21
N LEU A 275 -14.15 10.38 4.80
CA LEU A 275 -14.27 8.92 4.84
C LEU A 275 -13.20 8.24 3.97
N GLY A 276 -12.96 8.74 2.74
CA GLY A 276 -11.89 8.23 1.88
C GLY A 276 -10.50 8.37 2.49
N ALA A 277 -10.19 9.53 3.08
CA ALA A 277 -8.92 9.77 3.78
C ALA A 277 -8.77 8.88 5.03
N LEU A 278 -9.87 8.62 5.74
CA LEU A 278 -9.89 7.74 6.90
C LEU A 278 -9.60 6.28 6.49
N VAL A 279 -10.12 5.82 5.36
CA VAL A 279 -9.80 4.49 4.80
C VAL A 279 -8.31 4.36 4.53
N GLU A 280 -7.69 5.31 3.81
CA GLU A 280 -6.25 5.30 3.52
C GLU A 280 -5.42 5.35 4.82
N THR A 281 -5.79 6.23 5.75
CA THR A 281 -5.12 6.37 7.05
C THR A 281 -5.16 5.06 7.84
N SER A 282 -6.31 4.41 7.87
CA SER A 282 -6.55 3.15 8.61
C SER A 282 -5.87 1.94 7.96
N LEU A 283 -5.50 2.02 6.68
CA LEU A 283 -4.82 0.94 5.95
C LEU A 283 -3.32 1.17 5.75
N ARG A 284 -2.77 2.28 6.24
CA ARG A 284 -1.32 2.50 6.28
C ARG A 284 -0.64 1.33 7.01
N LYS A 285 0.43 0.80 6.44
CA LYS A 285 1.22 -0.27 7.07
C LYS A 285 2.06 0.27 8.23
N VAL A 286 2.08 -0.47 9.32
CA VAL A 286 2.89 -0.25 10.52
C VAL A 286 3.74 -1.49 10.76
N ASP A 287 5.01 -1.28 11.07
CA ASP A 287 5.98 -2.36 11.28
C ASP A 287 5.55 -3.26 12.44
N GLY A 288 5.49 -4.57 12.17
CA GLY A 288 5.06 -5.59 13.13
C GLY A 288 3.53 -5.74 13.29
N LEU A 289 2.72 -4.79 12.79
CA LEU A 289 1.25 -4.83 12.91
C LEU A 289 0.55 -5.12 11.57
N GLY A 290 1.08 -4.61 10.45
CA GLY A 290 0.37 -4.59 9.18
C GLY A 290 -0.52 -3.35 9.04
N PRO A 291 -1.72 -3.41 8.44
CA PRO A 291 -2.59 -2.24 8.34
C PRO A 291 -3.04 -1.74 9.72
N ARG A 292 -2.99 -0.42 9.97
CA ARG A 292 -3.30 0.19 11.28
C ARG A 292 -4.60 -0.29 11.92
N ASN A 293 -5.71 -0.25 11.19
CA ASN A 293 -7.01 -0.72 11.67
C ASN A 293 -8.00 -1.02 10.52
N PRO A 294 -8.05 -2.25 9.99
CA PRO A 294 -9.00 -2.63 8.95
C PRO A 294 -10.47 -2.48 9.35
N LYS A 295 -10.81 -2.57 10.66
CA LYS A 295 -12.21 -2.45 11.12
C LYS A 295 -12.74 -1.03 10.93
N VAL A 296 -11.91 -0.03 11.19
CA VAL A 296 -12.24 1.39 10.92
C VAL A 296 -12.35 1.64 9.42
N ALA A 297 -11.39 1.15 8.62
CA ALA A 297 -11.43 1.27 7.16
C ALA A 297 -12.71 0.67 6.57
N ASN A 298 -13.08 -0.54 6.99
CA ASN A 298 -14.28 -1.23 6.51
C ASN A 298 -15.56 -0.52 6.93
N ALA A 299 -15.61 0.09 8.12
CA ALA A 299 -16.75 0.90 8.55
C ALA A 299 -16.94 2.13 7.65
N ALA A 300 -15.85 2.84 7.35
CA ALA A 300 -15.89 4.01 6.47
C ALA A 300 -16.32 3.64 5.03
N VAL A 301 -15.80 2.55 4.46
CA VAL A 301 -16.26 2.03 3.15
C VAL A 301 -17.73 1.63 3.19
N GLY A 302 -18.17 0.98 4.27
CA GLY A 302 -19.58 0.61 4.45
C GLY A 302 -20.52 1.82 4.47
N VAL A 303 -20.06 2.96 5.00
CA VAL A 303 -20.81 4.22 4.99
C VAL A 303 -20.80 4.85 3.60
N LEU A 304 -19.63 4.92 2.93
CA LEU A 304 -19.55 5.36 1.53
C LEU A 304 -20.50 4.56 0.62
N ALA A 305 -20.61 3.25 0.82
CA ALA A 305 -21.51 2.39 0.05
C ALA A 305 -23.01 2.74 0.24
N ARG A 306 -23.39 3.30 1.39
CA ARG A 306 -24.77 3.70 1.71
C ARG A 306 -25.11 5.10 1.21
N LEU A 307 -24.11 5.98 1.09
CA LEU A 307 -24.32 7.34 0.61
C LEU A 307 -24.51 7.36 -0.92
N SER A 308 -25.20 8.39 -1.41
CA SER A 308 -25.43 8.61 -2.85
C SER A 308 -24.83 9.94 -3.28
N GLY A 309 -24.51 10.08 -4.56
CA GLY A 309 -23.96 11.32 -5.15
C GLY A 309 -22.60 11.13 -5.82
N GLU A 310 -22.29 12.02 -6.75
CA GLU A 310 -21.08 11.93 -7.60
C GLU A 310 -19.79 11.95 -6.78
N ALA A 311 -19.72 12.75 -5.71
CA ALA A 311 -18.55 12.81 -4.83
C ALA A 311 -18.26 11.47 -4.13
N VAL A 312 -19.30 10.70 -3.79
CA VAL A 312 -19.17 9.38 -3.17
C VAL A 312 -18.67 8.37 -4.19
N LEU A 313 -19.21 8.41 -5.41
CA LEU A 313 -18.80 7.55 -6.51
C LEU A 313 -17.33 7.78 -6.89
N ALA A 314 -16.92 9.05 -7.00
CA ALA A 314 -15.56 9.48 -7.23
C ALA A 314 -14.60 8.96 -6.14
N GLU A 315 -15.00 9.06 -4.87
CA GLU A 315 -14.18 8.57 -3.76
C GLU A 315 -14.05 7.04 -3.73
N LEU A 316 -15.15 6.29 -3.98
CA LEU A 316 -15.09 4.84 -4.08
C LEU A 316 -14.18 4.38 -5.23
N ALA A 317 -14.30 5.00 -6.42
CA ALA A 317 -13.44 4.68 -7.55
C ALA A 317 -11.97 5.04 -7.28
N ARG A 318 -11.70 6.19 -6.64
CA ARG A 318 -10.36 6.56 -6.19
C ARG A 318 -9.79 5.51 -5.23
N LEU A 319 -10.57 5.04 -4.26
CA LEU A 319 -10.14 4.00 -3.32
C LEU A 319 -9.85 2.67 -4.05
N ALA A 320 -10.69 2.25 -5.02
CA ALA A 320 -10.48 1.02 -5.77
C ALA A 320 -9.11 0.98 -6.47
N THR A 321 -8.64 2.12 -6.96
CA THR A 321 -7.32 2.23 -7.63
C THR A 321 -6.14 2.30 -6.65
N ARG A 322 -6.34 2.79 -5.43
CA ARG A 322 -5.26 3.04 -4.46
C ARG A 322 -5.05 1.94 -3.42
N LEU A 323 -6.10 1.19 -3.09
CA LEU A 323 -6.04 0.23 -1.99
C LEU A 323 -5.33 -1.06 -2.42
N THR A 324 -4.35 -1.49 -1.61
CA THR A 324 -3.64 -2.76 -1.79
C THR A 324 -4.09 -3.85 -0.82
N TYR A 325 -4.78 -3.46 0.26
CA TYR A 325 -5.29 -4.41 1.25
C TYR A 325 -6.57 -5.09 0.76
N LYS A 326 -6.44 -6.35 0.32
CA LYS A 326 -7.50 -7.13 -0.36
C LYS A 326 -8.83 -7.17 0.41
N GLY A 327 -8.78 -7.25 1.74
CA GLY A 327 -9.99 -7.36 2.57
C GLY A 327 -10.91 -6.14 2.45
N THR A 328 -10.34 -4.94 2.45
CA THR A 328 -11.10 -3.68 2.30
C THR A 328 -11.38 -3.37 0.83
N LEU A 329 -10.44 -3.67 -0.08
CA LEU A 329 -10.66 -3.49 -1.51
C LEU A 329 -11.89 -4.26 -1.99
N LYS A 330 -12.10 -5.50 -1.54
CA LYS A 330 -13.31 -6.28 -1.85
C LYS A 330 -14.62 -5.58 -1.45
N LEU A 331 -14.61 -4.82 -0.35
CA LEU A 331 -15.78 -4.04 0.08
C LEU A 331 -16.00 -2.81 -0.81
N VAL A 332 -14.91 -2.16 -1.25
CA VAL A 332 -14.99 -1.04 -2.20
C VAL A 332 -15.52 -1.52 -3.55
N ASP A 333 -15.01 -2.65 -4.05
CA ASP A 333 -15.47 -3.23 -5.32
C ASP A 333 -16.94 -3.63 -5.25
N ALA A 334 -17.37 -4.27 -4.15
CA ALA A 334 -18.78 -4.61 -3.95
C ALA A 334 -19.68 -3.36 -3.87
N ALA A 335 -19.20 -2.27 -3.26
CA ALA A 335 -19.93 -1.01 -3.20
C ALA A 335 -20.08 -0.38 -4.59
N LEU A 336 -19.01 -0.37 -5.38
CA LEU A 336 -19.03 0.14 -6.75
C LEU A 336 -19.93 -0.71 -7.66
N GLU A 337 -19.91 -2.03 -7.52
CA GLU A 337 -20.80 -2.94 -8.26
C GLU A 337 -22.28 -2.65 -7.95
N ALA A 338 -22.62 -2.50 -6.66
CA ALA A 338 -23.97 -2.17 -6.24
C ALA A 338 -24.43 -0.81 -6.79
N LYS A 339 -23.54 0.19 -6.81
CA LYS A 339 -23.81 1.50 -7.42
C LYS A 339 -23.93 1.43 -8.94
N ALA A 340 -23.19 0.52 -9.59
CA ALA A 340 -23.30 0.26 -11.03
C ALA A 340 -24.69 -0.25 -11.37
N ALA A 341 -25.13 -1.27 -10.63
CA ALA A 341 -26.45 -1.85 -10.77
C ALA A 341 -27.57 -0.82 -10.52
N GLU A 342 -27.44 0.04 -9.51
CA GLU A 342 -28.40 1.12 -9.21
C GLU A 342 -28.53 2.12 -10.38
N LEU A 343 -27.42 2.42 -11.07
CA LEU A 343 -27.37 3.37 -12.18
C LEU A 343 -27.59 2.73 -13.56
N GLY A 344 -27.76 1.40 -13.64
CA GLY A 344 -27.85 0.68 -14.92
C GLY A 344 -26.54 0.70 -15.73
N LEU A 345 -25.40 0.90 -15.06
CA LEU A 345 -24.08 0.98 -15.67
C LEU A 345 -23.26 -0.26 -15.33
N ARG A 346 -22.22 -0.56 -16.12
CA ARG A 346 -21.20 -1.55 -15.74
C ARG A 346 -20.19 -0.94 -14.77
N ARG A 347 -19.57 -1.79 -13.95
CA ARG A 347 -18.53 -1.42 -12.97
C ARG A 347 -17.41 -0.57 -13.56
N GLU A 348 -16.97 -0.90 -14.77
CA GLU A 348 -15.87 -0.18 -15.41
C GLU A 348 -16.35 1.12 -16.07
N GLU A 349 -17.65 1.27 -16.34
CA GLU A 349 -18.23 2.57 -16.77
C GLU A 349 -18.30 3.56 -15.61
N ILE A 350 -18.55 3.07 -14.39
CA ILE A 350 -18.40 3.91 -13.19
C ILE A 350 -16.98 4.43 -13.05
N GLU A 351 -15.97 3.58 -13.25
CA GLU A 351 -14.57 4.00 -13.20
C GLU A 351 -14.22 5.08 -14.22
N GLU A 352 -14.87 5.07 -15.38
CA GLU A 352 -14.72 6.11 -16.39
C GLU A 352 -15.37 7.42 -15.96
N LEU A 353 -16.60 7.37 -15.44
CA LEU A 353 -17.36 8.55 -15.02
C LEU A 353 -16.84 9.18 -13.72
N ALA A 354 -16.21 8.38 -12.87
CA ALA A 354 -15.73 8.79 -11.57
C ALA A 354 -14.37 9.53 -11.61
N VAL A 355 -13.77 9.71 -12.80
CA VAL A 355 -12.49 10.44 -12.93
C VAL A 355 -12.73 11.94 -12.69
N PRO A 356 -12.10 12.55 -11.66
CA PRO A 356 -12.29 13.97 -11.40
C PRO A 356 -11.60 14.84 -12.46
N SER A 357 -12.18 15.99 -12.78
CA SER A 357 -11.52 17.01 -13.60
C SER A 357 -10.41 17.76 -12.84
N TYR A 358 -10.37 17.69 -11.51
CA TYR A 358 -9.44 18.43 -10.64
C TYR A 358 -9.40 19.95 -10.89
N GLY A 359 -10.52 20.52 -11.35
CA GLY A 359 -10.60 21.94 -11.69
C GLY A 359 -9.86 22.31 -12.99
N LEU A 360 -9.47 21.33 -13.81
CA LEU A 360 -9.03 21.57 -15.18
C LEU A 360 -10.19 22.14 -16.01
N THR A 361 -9.98 23.29 -16.63
CA THR A 361 -11.01 24.02 -17.40
C THR A 361 -10.97 23.69 -18.89
N GLY A 362 -9.91 23.02 -19.34
CA GLY A 362 -9.81 22.39 -20.65
C GLY A 362 -8.93 21.15 -20.57
N VAL A 363 -8.66 20.51 -21.72
CA VAL A 363 -7.83 19.30 -21.74
C VAL A 363 -6.40 19.62 -21.30
N GLY A 364 -6.06 19.15 -20.11
CA GLY A 364 -4.76 19.27 -19.47
C GLY A 364 -4.40 20.67 -18.98
N ARG A 365 -5.34 21.61 -18.85
CA ARG A 365 -5.02 22.99 -18.42
C ARG A 365 -6.04 23.61 -17.47
N SER A 366 -5.56 24.40 -16.52
CA SER A 366 -6.35 25.40 -15.79
C SER A 366 -5.50 26.57 -15.30
N THR A 367 -6.19 27.66 -14.96
CA THR A 367 -5.61 28.86 -14.38
C THR A 367 -6.32 29.20 -13.08
N VAL A 368 -5.56 29.47 -12.01
CA VAL A 368 -6.09 29.86 -10.70
C VAL A 368 -5.48 31.20 -10.30
N VAL A 369 -6.31 32.19 -10.01
CA VAL A 369 -5.87 33.51 -9.56
C VAL A 369 -5.71 33.51 -8.05
N LEU A 370 -4.55 33.94 -7.56
CA LEU A 370 -4.20 34.04 -6.13
C LEU A 370 -3.63 35.44 -5.88
N GLY A 371 -4.50 36.37 -5.47
CA GLY A 371 -4.19 37.79 -5.40
C GLY A 371 -3.87 38.34 -6.79
N GLU A 372 -2.69 38.96 -6.94
CA GLU A 372 -2.23 39.51 -8.21
C GLU A 372 -1.45 38.49 -9.08
N ALA A 373 -1.26 37.26 -8.60
CA ALA A 373 -0.54 36.23 -9.35
C ALA A 373 -1.49 35.19 -9.92
N THR A 374 -1.13 34.62 -11.07
CA THR A 374 -1.89 33.52 -11.68
C THR A 374 -1.05 32.25 -11.65
N ALA A 375 -1.58 31.20 -11.02
CA ALA A 375 -1.04 29.85 -11.13
C ALA A 375 -1.58 29.18 -12.39
N GLU A 376 -0.69 28.54 -13.15
CA GLU A 376 -1.04 27.80 -14.37
C GLU A 376 -0.74 26.32 -14.14
N VAL A 377 -1.79 25.49 -14.14
CA VAL A 377 -1.64 24.03 -14.10
C VAL A 377 -1.68 23.54 -15.54
N ALA A 378 -0.67 22.74 -15.92
CA ALA A 378 -0.61 22.12 -17.24
C ALA A 378 -0.21 20.65 -17.12
N VAL A 379 -0.78 19.78 -17.95
CA VAL A 379 -0.31 18.40 -18.13
C VAL A 379 0.66 18.38 -19.30
N VAL A 380 1.88 17.92 -19.05
CA VAL A 380 2.96 17.76 -20.03
C VAL A 380 3.41 16.31 -20.01
N GLY A 381 3.24 15.63 -21.14
CA GLY A 381 3.41 14.17 -21.23
C GLY A 381 2.45 13.50 -20.25
N SER A 382 3.02 12.69 -19.34
CA SER A 382 2.26 11.97 -18.32
C SER A 382 2.41 12.58 -16.92
N THR A 383 2.75 13.88 -16.83
CA THR A 383 2.95 14.62 -15.57
C THR A 383 2.25 15.97 -15.55
N ALA A 384 1.84 16.45 -14.38
CA ALA A 384 1.27 17.74 -14.12
C ALA A 384 2.34 18.70 -13.60
N VAL A 385 2.42 19.87 -14.22
CA VAL A 385 3.35 20.94 -13.85
C VAL A 385 2.58 22.16 -13.35
N LEU A 386 3.18 22.86 -12.40
CA LEU A 386 2.64 24.09 -11.82
C LEU A 386 3.54 25.26 -12.17
N GLY A 387 3.10 26.06 -13.15
CA GLY A 387 3.69 27.33 -13.54
C GLY A 387 3.04 28.51 -12.83
N TRP A 388 3.67 29.68 -12.92
CA TRP A 388 3.19 30.93 -12.32
C TRP A 388 3.41 32.10 -13.25
N ARG A 389 2.48 33.06 -13.23
CA ARG A 389 2.65 34.40 -13.78
C ARG A 389 2.58 35.44 -12.67
N SER A 390 3.48 36.42 -12.72
CA SER A 390 3.47 37.56 -11.81
C SER A 390 2.33 38.53 -12.12
N ALA A 391 2.14 39.54 -11.27
CA ALA A 391 1.21 40.66 -11.50
C ALA A 391 1.46 41.39 -12.85
N ALA A 392 2.70 41.40 -13.32
CA ALA A 392 3.09 41.95 -14.62
C ALA A 392 2.94 40.94 -15.78
N GLY A 393 2.31 39.78 -15.56
CA GLY A 393 2.09 38.71 -16.54
C GLY A 393 3.33 37.88 -16.90
N LYS A 394 4.48 38.11 -16.26
CA LYS A 394 5.74 37.41 -16.59
C LYS A 394 5.78 36.00 -15.98
N PRO A 395 6.19 34.96 -16.74
CA PRO A 395 6.30 33.61 -16.22
C PRO A 395 7.43 33.50 -15.18
N VAL A 396 7.15 32.85 -14.05
CA VAL A 396 8.12 32.60 -12.96
C VAL A 396 8.04 31.13 -12.52
N LYS A 397 9.18 30.57 -12.11
CA LYS A 397 9.30 29.13 -11.76
C LYS A 397 8.80 28.78 -10.35
N SER A 398 8.57 29.78 -9.50
CA SER A 398 8.19 29.57 -8.11
C SER A 398 7.04 30.51 -7.72
N PRO A 399 6.18 30.10 -6.78
CA PRO A 399 5.11 30.97 -6.29
C PRO A 399 5.68 32.31 -5.79
N PRO A 400 5.13 33.44 -6.25
CA PRO A 400 5.51 34.76 -5.76
C PRO A 400 5.43 34.89 -4.23
N ALA A 401 6.21 35.79 -3.65
CA ALA A 401 6.28 35.97 -2.19
C ALA A 401 4.92 36.38 -1.58
N SER A 402 4.14 37.20 -2.29
CA SER A 402 2.79 37.59 -1.90
C SER A 402 1.87 36.38 -1.73
N VAL A 403 1.87 35.44 -2.69
CA VAL A 403 1.08 34.21 -2.60
C VAL A 403 1.49 33.35 -1.41
N LYS A 404 2.78 33.23 -1.11
CA LYS A 404 3.25 32.44 0.05
C LYS A 404 2.83 33.04 1.39
N ARG A 405 2.73 34.38 1.47
CA ARG A 405 2.38 35.10 2.70
C ARG A 405 0.87 35.17 2.90
N ASP A 406 0.14 35.50 1.84
CA ASP A 406 -1.27 35.90 1.91
C ASP A 406 -2.23 34.76 1.51
N HIS A 407 -1.72 33.73 0.80
CA HIS A 407 -2.51 32.63 0.23
C HIS A 407 -1.88 31.24 0.49
N ALA A 408 -1.27 31.06 1.68
CA ALA A 408 -0.49 29.87 2.00
C ALA A 408 -1.31 28.57 1.97
N GLU A 409 -2.53 28.58 2.50
CA GLU A 409 -3.39 27.39 2.52
C GLU A 409 -3.97 27.08 1.13
N GLU A 410 -4.35 28.08 0.33
CA GLU A 410 -4.76 27.84 -1.07
C GLU A 410 -3.60 27.28 -1.91
N LEU A 411 -2.38 27.79 -1.72
CA LEU A 411 -1.18 27.27 -2.37
C LEU A 411 -0.92 25.81 -2.00
N LYS A 412 -1.11 25.45 -0.73
CA LYS A 412 -0.96 24.08 -0.24
C LYS A 412 -2.03 23.16 -0.81
N ALA A 413 -3.28 23.61 -0.88
CA ALA A 413 -4.37 22.87 -1.52
C ALA A 413 -4.09 22.66 -3.02
N LEU A 414 -3.67 23.71 -3.74
CA LEU A 414 -3.34 23.62 -5.17
C LEU A 414 -2.19 22.64 -5.44
N LYS A 415 -1.13 22.66 -4.63
CA LYS A 415 -0.03 21.68 -4.72
C LYS A 415 -0.50 20.25 -4.47
N ALA A 416 -1.43 20.06 -3.53
CA ALA A 416 -2.03 18.75 -3.28
C ALA A 416 -2.85 18.28 -4.50
N THR A 417 -3.65 19.17 -5.09
CA THR A 417 -4.39 18.89 -6.33
C THR A 417 -3.45 18.48 -7.47
N VAL A 418 -2.37 19.22 -7.73
CA VAL A 418 -1.38 18.87 -8.78
C VAL A 418 -0.80 17.46 -8.54
N LYS A 419 -0.48 17.12 -7.30
CA LYS A 419 0.01 15.78 -6.93
C LYS A 419 -1.05 14.69 -7.14
N ASP A 420 -2.32 14.99 -6.90
CA ASP A 420 -3.41 14.04 -7.16
C ASP A 420 -3.69 13.87 -8.66
N VAL A 421 -3.53 14.93 -9.47
CA VAL A 421 -3.55 14.86 -10.94
C VAL A 421 -2.46 13.89 -11.42
N ASP A 422 -1.21 14.04 -10.97
CA ASP A 422 -0.09 13.15 -11.33
C ASP A 422 -0.39 11.67 -11.06
N LYS A 423 -0.89 11.39 -9.86
CA LYS A 423 -1.25 10.03 -9.47
C LYS A 423 -2.39 9.48 -10.33
N MET A 424 -3.39 10.31 -10.63
CA MET A 424 -4.53 9.90 -11.45
C MET A 424 -4.11 9.66 -12.90
N LEU A 425 -3.22 10.48 -13.47
CA LEU A 425 -2.65 10.24 -14.80
C LEU A 425 -2.00 8.86 -14.87
N THR A 426 -1.14 8.55 -13.90
CA THR A 426 -0.48 7.23 -13.81
C THR A 426 -1.51 6.10 -13.76
N ALA A 427 -2.53 6.23 -12.91
CA ALA A 427 -3.59 5.22 -12.79
C ALA A 427 -4.41 5.05 -14.09
N GLN A 428 -4.70 6.14 -14.80
CA GLN A 428 -5.46 6.09 -16.05
C GLN A 428 -4.63 5.52 -17.22
N VAL A 429 -3.32 5.79 -17.26
CA VAL A 429 -2.38 5.15 -18.20
C VAL A 429 -2.36 3.64 -17.98
N GLU A 430 -2.20 3.19 -16.73
CA GLU A 430 -2.23 1.75 -16.38
C GLU A 430 -3.59 1.12 -16.70
N ARG A 431 -4.70 1.84 -16.43
CA ARG A 431 -6.05 1.35 -16.72
C ARG A 431 -6.25 1.15 -18.22
N LEU A 432 -5.86 2.12 -19.05
CA LEU A 432 -5.97 2.04 -20.51
C LEU A 432 -5.07 0.94 -21.10
N ASP A 433 -3.84 0.77 -20.61
CA ASP A 433 -2.96 -0.34 -21.05
C ASP A 433 -3.57 -1.72 -20.74
N ARG A 434 -4.37 -1.84 -19.68
CA ARG A 434 -5.09 -3.09 -19.35
C ARG A 434 -6.32 -3.36 -20.24
N GLN A 435 -6.79 -2.39 -21.04
CA GLN A 435 -8.01 -2.55 -21.83
C GLN A 435 -7.84 -3.42 -23.09
N PHE A 436 -6.61 -3.72 -23.52
CA PHE A 436 -6.38 -4.56 -24.70
C PHE A 436 -7.06 -5.93 -24.60
N LEU A 437 -6.93 -6.61 -23.45
CA LEU A 437 -7.57 -7.90 -23.22
C LEU A 437 -9.07 -7.80 -22.90
N ALA A 438 -9.56 -6.62 -22.53
CA ALA A 438 -10.98 -6.40 -22.25
C ALA A 438 -11.79 -6.09 -23.52
N GLN A 439 -11.12 -5.73 -24.63
CA GLN A 439 -11.72 -5.40 -25.94
C GLN A 439 -12.93 -4.46 -25.83
N ARG A 440 -12.83 -3.43 -24.98
CA ARG A 440 -13.92 -2.48 -24.78
C ARG A 440 -14.21 -1.72 -26.07
N ARG A 441 -15.50 -1.53 -26.31
CA ARG A 441 -16.05 -0.70 -27.38
C ARG A 441 -16.98 0.33 -26.80
N TRP A 442 -17.00 1.49 -27.41
CA TRP A 442 -17.82 2.62 -26.99
C TRP A 442 -18.50 3.24 -28.21
N PRO A 443 -19.77 3.65 -28.09
CA PRO A 443 -20.35 4.57 -29.06
C PRO A 443 -19.49 5.84 -29.15
N PHE A 444 -19.27 6.35 -30.37
CA PHE A 444 -18.38 7.49 -30.62
C PHE A 444 -18.65 8.70 -29.71
N THR A 445 -19.91 9.04 -29.48
CA THR A 445 -20.31 10.17 -28.61
C THR A 445 -19.88 9.97 -27.17
N VAL A 446 -20.08 8.75 -26.63
CA VAL A 446 -19.70 8.38 -25.26
C VAL A 446 -18.18 8.38 -25.10
N TRP A 447 -17.46 7.81 -26.07
CA TRP A 447 -15.99 7.84 -26.07
C TRP A 447 -15.46 9.26 -26.11
N ARG A 448 -16.03 10.11 -26.99
CA ARG A 448 -15.62 11.50 -27.11
C ARG A 448 -15.79 12.25 -25.79
N GLU A 449 -16.94 12.13 -25.15
CA GLU A 449 -17.22 12.76 -23.86
C GLU A 449 -16.28 12.27 -22.75
N ARG A 450 -16.19 10.94 -22.56
CA ARG A 450 -15.51 10.33 -21.41
C ARG A 450 -13.98 10.28 -21.55
N TYR A 451 -13.47 10.24 -22.78
CA TYR A 451 -12.04 10.12 -23.06
C TYR A 451 -11.50 11.35 -23.77
N LEU A 452 -11.97 11.66 -24.98
CA LEU A 452 -11.33 12.65 -25.84
C LEU A 452 -11.42 14.09 -25.30
N ASP A 453 -12.59 14.46 -24.80
CA ASP A 453 -12.92 15.82 -24.34
C ASP A 453 -12.83 15.96 -22.81
N HIS A 454 -12.68 14.84 -22.09
CA HIS A 454 -12.49 14.86 -20.66
C HIS A 454 -11.22 15.66 -20.27
N PRO A 455 -11.29 16.64 -19.33
CA PRO A 455 -10.17 17.54 -19.02
C PRO A 455 -8.86 16.83 -18.64
N LEU A 456 -8.95 15.75 -17.87
CA LEU A 456 -7.78 14.94 -17.52
C LEU A 456 -7.47 13.83 -18.54
N VAL A 457 -8.40 12.88 -18.74
CA VAL A 457 -8.21 11.69 -19.58
C VAL A 457 -7.92 12.04 -21.05
N GLY A 458 -8.42 13.17 -21.55
CA GLY A 458 -8.14 13.67 -22.90
C GLY A 458 -6.66 13.89 -23.17
N THR A 459 -5.86 14.19 -22.13
CA THR A 459 -4.39 14.33 -22.26
C THR A 459 -3.69 13.01 -22.58
N ILE A 460 -4.35 11.89 -22.29
CA ILE A 460 -3.87 10.53 -22.58
C ILE A 460 -4.50 10.05 -23.87
N ALA A 461 -5.83 10.14 -23.99
CA ALA A 461 -6.60 9.63 -25.12
C ALA A 461 -6.20 10.23 -26.48
N ARG A 462 -5.85 11.52 -26.51
CA ARG A 462 -5.40 12.23 -27.73
C ARG A 462 -4.01 11.81 -28.22
N ARG A 463 -3.25 11.04 -27.43
CA ARG A 463 -1.91 10.53 -27.77
C ARG A 463 -1.93 9.03 -28.13
N LEU A 464 -3.12 8.43 -28.20
CA LEU A 464 -3.33 7.02 -28.53
C LEU A 464 -3.92 6.87 -29.92
N LEU A 465 -3.69 5.70 -30.51
CA LEU A 465 -4.38 5.22 -31.70
C LEU A 465 -5.69 4.54 -31.29
N TRP A 466 -6.73 4.77 -32.08
CA TRP A 466 -8.06 4.21 -31.89
C TRP A 466 -8.49 3.54 -33.20
N THR A 467 -9.50 2.68 -33.12
CA THR A 467 -10.23 2.19 -34.30
C THR A 467 -11.67 2.64 -34.22
N VAL A 468 -12.21 3.13 -35.32
CA VAL A 468 -13.64 3.44 -35.47
C VAL A 468 -14.21 2.50 -36.53
N ASP A 469 -15.11 1.59 -36.14
CA ASP A 469 -15.62 0.52 -37.01
C ASP A 469 -14.51 -0.24 -37.76
N GLY A 470 -13.36 -0.42 -37.10
CA GLY A 470 -12.17 -1.10 -37.64
C GLY A 470 -11.18 -0.19 -38.39
N VAL A 471 -11.53 1.06 -38.68
CA VAL A 471 -10.62 2.03 -39.30
C VAL A 471 -9.69 2.61 -38.24
N ALA A 472 -8.39 2.34 -38.35
CA ALA A 472 -7.40 2.93 -37.46
C ALA A 472 -7.32 4.46 -37.65
N CYS A 473 -7.21 5.20 -36.55
CA CYS A 473 -7.16 6.66 -36.54
C CYS A 473 -6.35 7.20 -35.35
N ALA A 474 -5.81 8.41 -35.52
CA ALA A 474 -5.12 9.19 -34.49
C ALA A 474 -5.77 10.57 -34.34
N PHE A 475 -5.65 11.20 -33.18
CA PHE A 475 -6.12 12.58 -32.99
C PHE A 475 -5.05 13.57 -33.47
N THR A 476 -5.25 14.16 -34.64
CA THR A 476 -4.36 15.16 -35.23
C THR A 476 -5.18 16.33 -35.76
N ASP A 477 -4.65 17.56 -35.65
CA ASP A 477 -5.33 18.78 -36.12
C ASP A 477 -6.74 19.01 -35.55
N GLY A 478 -7.00 18.54 -34.32
CA GLY A 478 -8.25 18.78 -33.60
C GLY A 478 -9.36 17.75 -33.81
N GLU A 479 -9.14 16.72 -34.63
CA GLU A 479 -10.10 15.63 -34.87
C GLU A 479 -9.40 14.27 -35.06
N LEU A 480 -10.18 13.18 -35.11
CA LEU A 480 -9.64 11.87 -35.47
C LEU A 480 -9.44 11.78 -36.97
N ARG A 481 -8.26 11.33 -37.40
CA ARG A 481 -7.91 11.13 -38.81
C ARG A 481 -7.27 9.78 -39.04
N ASP A 482 -7.52 9.18 -40.20
CA ASP A 482 -6.88 7.95 -40.64
C ASP A 482 -5.45 8.19 -41.21
N LEU A 483 -4.82 7.17 -41.79
CA LEU A 483 -3.51 7.29 -42.44
C LEU A 483 -3.52 8.14 -43.71
N ALA A 484 -4.67 8.27 -44.38
CA ALA A 484 -4.82 9.17 -45.54
C ALA A 484 -5.01 10.64 -45.11
N GLY A 485 -5.26 10.88 -43.82
CA GLY A 485 -5.55 12.19 -43.26
C GLY A 485 -7.03 12.55 -43.32
N GLU A 486 -7.91 11.61 -43.67
CA GLU A 486 -9.35 11.84 -43.76
C GLU A 486 -10.00 11.80 -42.36
N PRO A 487 -10.94 12.72 -42.05
CA PRO A 487 -11.63 12.73 -40.77
C PRO A 487 -12.46 11.45 -40.55
N VAL A 488 -12.35 10.87 -39.35
CA VAL A 488 -13.08 9.66 -38.94
C VAL A 488 -14.08 10.03 -37.85
N THR A 489 -15.37 9.81 -38.10
CA THR A 489 -16.46 10.19 -37.18
C THR A 489 -17.59 9.15 -37.15
N GLY A 490 -18.34 9.11 -36.04
CA GLY A 490 -19.45 8.16 -35.87
C GLY A 490 -18.98 6.73 -35.56
N GLY A 491 -19.90 5.78 -35.37
CA GLY A 491 -19.56 4.36 -35.19
C GLY A 491 -19.11 3.94 -33.78
N GLU A 492 -18.56 2.74 -33.71
CA GLU A 492 -18.02 2.14 -32.49
C GLU A 492 -16.51 2.35 -32.40
N VAL A 493 -16.05 2.94 -31.29
CA VAL A 493 -14.64 3.21 -31.01
C VAL A 493 -14.06 2.09 -30.16
N ALA A 494 -12.85 1.64 -30.50
CA ALA A 494 -12.05 0.73 -29.69
C ALA A 494 -10.58 1.14 -29.66
N LEU A 495 -9.82 0.65 -28.68
CA LEU A 495 -8.39 0.93 -28.59
C LEU A 495 -7.64 0.12 -29.66
N TRP A 496 -6.82 0.77 -30.49
CA TRP A 496 -6.07 0.11 -31.56
C TRP A 496 -4.92 -0.73 -30.98
N HIS A 497 -4.71 -1.93 -31.52
CA HIS A 497 -3.62 -2.83 -31.14
C HIS A 497 -2.87 -3.30 -32.40
N PRO A 498 -1.54 -3.46 -32.41
CA PRO A 498 -0.80 -3.85 -33.62
C PRO A 498 -1.09 -5.28 -34.10
N ILE A 499 -1.52 -6.17 -33.20
CA ILE A 499 -1.93 -7.52 -33.61
C ILE A 499 -3.14 -7.48 -34.54
N GLY A 500 -3.11 -8.28 -35.58
CA GLY A 500 -4.15 -8.27 -36.62
C GLY A 500 -3.98 -7.18 -37.68
N HIS A 501 -3.00 -6.28 -37.54
CA HIS A 501 -2.67 -5.28 -38.55
C HIS A 501 -1.39 -5.65 -39.32
N PRO A 502 -1.32 -5.40 -40.64
CA PRO A 502 -0.10 -5.61 -41.41
C PRO A 502 1.07 -4.77 -40.89
N THR A 503 2.28 -5.32 -40.95
CA THR A 503 3.49 -4.61 -40.50
C THR A 503 3.68 -3.26 -41.19
N ALA A 504 3.32 -3.15 -42.47
CA ALA A 504 3.38 -1.89 -43.22
C ALA A 504 2.48 -0.80 -42.62
N GLU A 505 1.27 -1.16 -42.18
CA GLU A 505 0.34 -0.23 -41.53
C GLU A 505 0.88 0.21 -40.17
N VAL A 506 1.41 -0.73 -39.37
CA VAL A 506 2.03 -0.43 -38.07
C VAL A 506 3.20 0.54 -38.23
N LEU A 507 4.05 0.34 -39.25
CA LEU A 507 5.16 1.24 -39.56
C LEU A 507 4.67 2.63 -39.98
N ALA A 508 3.65 2.71 -40.84
CA ALA A 508 3.06 3.98 -41.26
C ALA A 508 2.49 4.78 -40.07
N TRP A 509 1.84 4.11 -39.12
CA TRP A 509 1.38 4.76 -37.89
C TRP A 509 2.53 5.28 -37.02
N ARG A 510 3.63 4.52 -36.89
CA ARG A 510 4.82 4.99 -36.17
C ARG A 510 5.40 6.25 -36.83
N ASP A 511 5.48 6.27 -38.15
CA ASP A 511 5.96 7.42 -38.92
C ASP A 511 5.06 8.64 -38.70
N ARG A 512 3.74 8.44 -38.75
CA ARG A 512 2.74 9.50 -38.54
C ARG A 512 2.81 10.12 -37.14
N LEU A 513 2.93 9.28 -36.11
CA LEU A 513 3.09 9.73 -34.72
C LEU A 513 4.38 10.54 -34.53
N GLU A 514 5.47 10.11 -35.17
CA GLU A 514 6.77 10.79 -35.14
C GLU A 514 6.73 12.14 -35.88
N GLU A 515 6.06 12.21 -37.03
CA GLU A 515 5.84 13.45 -37.79
C GLU A 515 5.12 14.52 -36.95
N HIS A 516 4.13 14.11 -36.16
CA HIS A 516 3.34 15.00 -35.31
C HIS A 516 3.98 15.26 -33.93
N GLY A 517 5.15 14.66 -33.64
CA GLY A 517 5.79 14.76 -32.33
C GLY A 517 4.96 14.20 -31.19
N ILE A 518 4.12 13.19 -31.46
CA ILE A 518 3.23 12.57 -30.46
C ILE A 518 4.02 11.51 -29.68
N THR A 519 4.11 11.67 -28.36
CA THR A 519 4.68 10.66 -27.45
C THR A 519 3.54 9.87 -26.79
N GLN A 520 3.43 8.57 -27.10
CA GLN A 520 2.40 7.71 -26.55
C GLN A 520 2.61 7.45 -25.05
N PRO A 521 1.54 7.41 -24.23
CA PRO A 521 1.65 7.22 -22.77
C PRO A 521 2.14 5.81 -22.37
N PHE A 522 2.09 4.84 -23.29
CA PHE A 522 2.65 3.50 -23.18
C PHE A 522 2.94 2.97 -24.59
N LYS A 523 3.67 1.84 -24.68
CA LYS A 523 3.92 1.18 -25.98
C LYS A 523 2.61 0.65 -26.57
N GLN A 524 2.11 1.35 -27.59
CA GLN A 524 0.95 0.95 -28.39
C GLN A 524 1.38 0.65 -29.84
N ALA A 525 1.83 1.65 -30.61
CA ALA A 525 2.37 1.44 -31.96
C ALA A 525 3.70 0.66 -31.94
N HIS A 526 4.48 0.84 -30.87
CA HIS A 526 5.71 0.10 -30.60
C HIS A 526 5.50 -1.08 -29.64
N ARG A 527 4.26 -1.58 -29.50
CA ARG A 527 3.98 -2.71 -28.64
C ARG A 527 4.58 -3.99 -29.23
N GLU A 528 5.22 -4.78 -28.38
CA GLU A 528 5.76 -6.09 -28.70
C GLU A 528 4.62 -7.06 -29.02
N VAL A 529 4.73 -7.81 -30.13
CA VAL A 529 3.75 -8.82 -30.55
C VAL A 529 4.39 -10.19 -30.48
N TYR A 530 3.83 -11.10 -29.67
CA TYR A 530 4.32 -12.47 -29.54
C TYR A 530 3.40 -13.42 -30.29
N LEU A 531 3.85 -13.85 -31.46
CA LEU A 531 3.19 -14.90 -32.22
C LEU A 531 3.70 -16.28 -31.80
N LEU A 532 2.86 -17.29 -32.03
CA LEU A 532 3.19 -18.69 -31.77
C LEU A 532 4.31 -19.16 -32.70
N THR A 533 5.43 -19.55 -32.11
CA THR A 533 6.62 -20.03 -32.81
C THR A 533 6.56 -21.54 -33.08
N ASP A 534 7.37 -22.04 -34.01
CA ASP A 534 7.44 -23.49 -34.29
C ASP A 534 7.88 -24.30 -33.07
N ALA A 535 8.82 -23.77 -32.27
CA ALA A 535 9.23 -24.40 -31.02
C ALA A 535 8.06 -24.56 -30.01
N GLU A 536 7.13 -23.60 -29.98
CA GLU A 536 5.94 -23.68 -29.14
C GLU A 536 4.85 -24.60 -29.72
N ARG A 537 4.84 -24.80 -31.05
CA ARG A 537 4.01 -25.84 -31.69
C ARG A 537 4.53 -27.23 -31.34
N ASP A 538 5.84 -27.40 -31.27
CA ASP A 538 6.47 -28.67 -30.90
C ASP A 538 6.24 -29.03 -29.42
N THR A 539 6.30 -28.06 -28.50
CA THR A 539 5.99 -28.30 -27.08
C THR A 539 4.50 -28.47 -26.82
N GLY A 540 3.65 -27.96 -27.71
CA GLY A 540 2.19 -28.15 -27.71
C GLY A 540 1.46 -27.34 -26.66
N THR A 541 1.72 -27.55 -25.37
CA THR A 541 0.89 -27.04 -24.27
C THR A 541 1.59 -26.05 -23.33
N TYR A 542 2.85 -25.69 -23.61
CA TYR A 542 3.61 -24.76 -22.78
C TYR A 542 4.66 -23.99 -23.58
N SER A 543 4.96 -22.76 -23.16
CA SER A 543 6.06 -21.97 -23.72
C SER A 543 7.25 -21.98 -22.77
N ASN A 544 8.43 -22.29 -23.32
CA ASN A 544 9.73 -22.23 -22.63
C ASN A 544 10.47 -20.91 -22.86
N ARG A 545 9.87 -19.94 -23.56
CA ARG A 545 10.53 -18.69 -24.00
C ARG A 545 11.14 -17.89 -22.84
N PHE A 546 10.62 -18.08 -21.63
CA PHE A 546 11.02 -17.37 -20.41
C PHE A 546 11.43 -18.31 -19.27
N ALA A 547 11.75 -19.57 -19.58
CA ALA A 547 12.27 -20.51 -18.61
C ALA A 547 13.75 -20.22 -18.27
N ALA A 548 14.21 -20.74 -17.13
CA ALA A 548 15.60 -20.67 -16.68
C ALA A 548 16.15 -19.25 -16.42
N HIS A 549 15.29 -18.30 -16.02
CA HIS A 549 15.71 -17.00 -15.50
C HIS A 549 15.74 -16.96 -13.98
N VAL A 550 16.64 -16.15 -13.44
CA VAL A 550 16.72 -15.87 -12.00
C VAL A 550 16.17 -14.47 -11.73
N LEU A 551 15.08 -14.38 -10.98
CA LEU A 551 14.38 -13.12 -10.69
C LEU A 551 14.54 -12.68 -9.24
N ARG A 552 14.62 -11.38 -8.99
CA ARG A 552 14.47 -10.79 -7.65
C ARG A 552 13.02 -10.93 -7.20
N GLN A 553 12.77 -11.73 -6.15
CA GLN A 553 11.43 -12.16 -5.76
C GLN A 553 10.47 -10.98 -5.48
N HIS A 554 10.90 -10.03 -4.65
CA HIS A 554 10.05 -8.89 -4.24
C HIS A 554 9.70 -7.99 -5.44
N GLN A 555 10.67 -7.76 -6.33
CA GLN A 555 10.45 -6.97 -7.54
C GLN A 555 9.47 -7.67 -8.49
N PHE A 556 9.64 -8.97 -8.72
CA PHE A 556 8.70 -9.79 -9.47
C PHE A 556 7.29 -9.73 -8.86
N HIS A 557 7.16 -9.92 -7.54
CA HIS A 557 5.88 -9.89 -6.85
C HIS A 557 5.15 -8.54 -7.03
N SER A 558 5.87 -7.42 -6.93
CA SER A 558 5.30 -6.09 -7.17
C SER A 558 4.87 -5.89 -8.62
N LEU A 559 5.69 -6.29 -9.60
CA LEU A 559 5.35 -6.17 -11.03
C LEU A 559 4.16 -7.04 -11.41
N ALA A 560 4.13 -8.29 -10.94
CA ALA A 560 3.02 -9.22 -11.13
C ALA A 560 1.71 -8.62 -10.62
N ALA A 561 1.70 -8.05 -9.41
CA ALA A 561 0.52 -7.42 -8.85
C ALA A 561 0.02 -6.22 -9.71
N VAL A 562 0.93 -5.38 -10.22
CA VAL A 562 0.59 -4.25 -11.10
C VAL A 562 0.05 -4.72 -12.46
N ARG A 563 0.46 -5.89 -12.94
CA ARG A 563 -0.09 -6.53 -14.15
C ARG A 563 -1.34 -7.37 -13.88
N GLY A 564 -1.83 -7.37 -12.64
CA GLY A 564 -3.02 -8.11 -12.23
C GLY A 564 -2.83 -9.62 -12.17
N TRP A 565 -1.59 -10.08 -12.01
CA TRP A 565 -1.25 -11.45 -11.68
C TRP A 565 -1.34 -11.65 -10.16
N ARG A 566 -1.94 -12.77 -9.72
CA ARG A 566 -1.85 -13.21 -8.33
C ARG A 566 -0.56 -13.98 -8.14
N ASN A 567 0.22 -13.57 -7.15
CA ASN A 567 1.41 -14.29 -6.70
C ASN A 567 1.51 -14.24 -5.16
N LYS A 568 2.14 -15.25 -4.56
CA LYS A 568 2.55 -15.29 -3.15
C LYS A 568 4.07 -15.37 -3.07
N LEU A 569 4.67 -14.72 -2.08
CA LEU A 569 6.10 -14.89 -1.82
C LEU A 569 6.36 -16.35 -1.44
N ARG A 570 7.34 -16.98 -2.08
CA ARG A 570 7.91 -18.27 -1.69
C ARG A 570 8.74 -18.05 -0.42
N LEU A 571 8.45 -18.87 0.58
CA LEU A 571 9.15 -18.89 1.86
C LEU A 571 10.00 -20.16 1.97
N ALA A 572 11.17 -20.08 2.60
CA ALA A 572 12.01 -21.24 2.87
C ALA A 572 11.47 -22.05 4.07
N VAL A 573 10.25 -22.56 3.91
CA VAL A 573 9.51 -23.37 4.90
C VAL A 573 8.82 -24.54 4.19
N ASP A 574 8.38 -25.54 4.96
CA ASP A 574 7.60 -26.67 4.46
C ASP A 574 6.15 -26.25 4.16
N ASP A 575 5.94 -25.68 2.97
CA ASP A 575 4.66 -25.14 2.51
C ASP A 575 4.53 -25.28 0.99
N THR A 576 3.28 -25.21 0.49
CA THR A 576 2.94 -25.39 -0.93
C THR A 576 2.24 -24.16 -1.50
N TYR A 577 2.58 -23.82 -2.74
CA TYR A 577 2.17 -22.57 -3.37
C TYR A 577 1.59 -22.82 -4.77
N GLU A 578 0.51 -22.11 -5.10
CA GLU A 578 0.06 -21.93 -6.48
C GLU A 578 1.12 -21.17 -7.30
N PRO A 579 1.21 -21.38 -8.64
CA PRO A 579 2.07 -20.57 -9.50
C PRO A 579 1.64 -19.11 -9.51
N ALA A 580 2.43 -18.24 -10.15
CA ALA A 580 1.90 -16.92 -10.46
C ALA A 580 0.79 -17.09 -11.52
N VAL A 581 -0.40 -16.55 -11.26
CA VAL A 581 -1.57 -16.77 -12.13
C VAL A 581 -2.21 -15.47 -12.61
N ARG A 582 -2.72 -15.50 -13.84
CA ARG A 582 -3.53 -14.44 -14.43
C ARG A 582 -4.85 -15.01 -14.90
N ASP A 583 -5.92 -14.67 -14.19
CA ASP A 583 -7.28 -15.04 -14.58
C ASP A 583 -7.78 -14.11 -15.70
N LEU A 584 -8.33 -14.71 -16.75
CA LEU A 584 -8.83 -14.04 -17.96
C LEU A 584 -10.27 -14.49 -18.22
N PRO A 585 -11.22 -14.11 -17.35
CA PRO A 585 -12.58 -14.66 -17.36
C PRO A 585 -13.35 -14.39 -18.66
N LEU A 586 -13.15 -13.24 -19.30
CA LEU A 586 -13.75 -12.91 -20.60
C LEU A 586 -13.35 -13.88 -21.72
N TRP A 587 -12.20 -14.54 -21.56
CA TRP A 587 -11.66 -15.51 -22.49
C TRP A 587 -11.91 -16.95 -22.03
N GLY A 588 -12.44 -17.15 -20.82
CA GLY A 588 -12.55 -18.48 -20.20
C GLY A 588 -11.19 -19.11 -19.87
N LEU A 589 -10.13 -18.31 -19.75
CA LEU A 589 -8.74 -18.78 -19.61
C LEU A 589 -8.11 -18.38 -18.27
N ARG A 590 -7.12 -19.14 -17.85
CA ARG A 590 -6.13 -18.78 -16.83
C ARG A 590 -4.74 -19.05 -17.37
N ALA A 591 -3.86 -18.04 -17.32
CA ALA A 591 -2.44 -18.24 -17.56
C ALA A 591 -1.71 -18.52 -16.25
N GLU A 592 -0.76 -19.46 -16.27
CA GLU A 592 0.13 -19.79 -15.16
C GLU A 592 1.58 -19.56 -15.58
N TYR A 593 2.35 -18.87 -14.74
CA TYR A 593 3.80 -18.75 -14.87
C TYR A 593 4.48 -19.46 -13.71
N TRP A 594 5.20 -20.52 -14.04
CA TRP A 594 5.81 -21.41 -13.07
C TRP A 594 7.11 -20.81 -12.54
N ILE A 595 7.19 -20.73 -11.21
CA ILE A 595 8.30 -20.13 -10.47
C ILE A 595 8.59 -20.92 -9.20
N GLU A 596 9.84 -20.94 -8.74
CA GLU A 596 10.24 -21.61 -7.50
C GLU A 596 11.29 -20.81 -6.73
N GLY A 597 11.40 -21.04 -5.42
CA GLY A 597 12.42 -20.41 -4.58
C GLY A 597 13.83 -20.84 -5.00
N ASP A 598 14.76 -19.87 -5.10
CA ASP A 598 16.16 -20.15 -5.43
C ASP A 598 17.04 -20.03 -4.18
N GLY A 599 17.76 -21.11 -3.88
CA GLY A 599 18.70 -21.18 -2.76
C GLY A 599 18.35 -22.24 -1.71
N HIS A 600 19.29 -22.50 -0.82
CA HIS A 600 19.15 -23.51 0.24
C HIS A 600 19.60 -23.01 1.62
N GLU A 601 20.19 -21.80 1.71
CA GLU A 601 20.82 -21.30 2.93
C GLU A 601 20.01 -20.15 3.55
N TYR A 602 19.39 -20.42 4.71
CA TYR A 602 18.58 -19.43 5.43
C TYR A 602 19.44 -18.25 5.90
N GLY A 603 18.95 -17.02 5.68
CA GLY A 603 19.65 -15.77 6.01
C GLY A 603 20.64 -15.30 4.94
N VAL A 604 21.05 -16.17 4.01
CA VAL A 604 21.86 -15.81 2.83
C VAL A 604 20.97 -15.69 1.60
N ASP A 605 20.14 -16.71 1.36
CA ASP A 605 19.20 -16.77 0.24
C ASP A 605 17.80 -16.28 0.64
N THR A 606 17.60 -15.91 1.91
CA THR A 606 16.31 -15.46 2.45
C THR A 606 16.42 -14.13 3.18
N ALA A 607 15.35 -13.34 3.13
CA ALA A 607 15.16 -12.21 4.05
C ALA A 607 14.98 -12.71 5.50
N PRO A 608 15.07 -11.83 6.51
CA PRO A 608 14.81 -12.19 7.91
C PRO A 608 13.43 -12.80 8.15
N SER A 609 12.46 -12.48 7.29
CA SER A 609 11.10 -13.05 7.31
C SER A 609 11.01 -14.49 6.77
N GLY A 610 12.11 -15.08 6.32
CA GLY A 610 12.16 -16.38 5.64
C GLY A 610 11.71 -16.38 4.18
N SER A 611 11.44 -15.22 3.57
CA SER A 611 11.12 -15.15 2.13
C SER A 611 12.39 -15.28 1.29
N TYR A 612 12.37 -16.08 0.23
CA TYR A 612 13.50 -16.15 -0.70
C TYR A 612 13.84 -14.77 -1.27
N LEU A 613 15.13 -14.49 -1.47
CA LEU A 613 15.55 -13.27 -2.16
C LEU A 613 15.33 -13.39 -3.68
N ARG A 614 15.41 -14.61 -4.22
CA ARG A 614 15.42 -14.92 -5.64
C ARG A 614 14.47 -16.05 -5.99
N LEU A 615 14.06 -16.10 -7.26
CA LEU A 615 13.21 -17.14 -7.84
C LEU A 615 13.85 -17.67 -9.13
N ARG A 616 13.64 -18.96 -9.43
CA ARG A 616 13.83 -19.51 -10.77
C ARG A 616 12.52 -19.55 -11.53
N THR A 617 12.59 -19.30 -12.83
CA THR A 617 11.44 -19.35 -13.73
C THR A 617 11.44 -20.61 -14.57
N ASP A 618 10.25 -21.05 -14.96
CA ASP A 618 10.04 -22.19 -15.83
C ASP A 618 8.94 -21.84 -16.86
N GLN A 619 7.97 -22.72 -17.06
CA GLN A 619 7.03 -22.67 -18.16
C GLN A 619 5.91 -21.64 -18.00
N VAL A 620 5.41 -21.14 -19.13
CA VAL A 620 4.12 -20.46 -19.24
C VAL A 620 3.09 -21.43 -19.82
N ARG A 621 1.94 -21.57 -19.15
CA ARG A 621 0.86 -22.51 -19.52
C ARG A 621 -0.50 -21.84 -19.46
N PHE A 622 -1.47 -22.37 -20.19
CA PHE A 622 -2.86 -21.91 -20.19
C PHE A 622 -3.80 -23.03 -19.80
N TYR A 623 -4.85 -22.69 -19.06
CA TYR A 623 -5.88 -23.62 -18.59
C TYR A 623 -7.25 -22.98 -18.75
N PRO A 624 -8.35 -23.78 -18.76
CA PRO A 624 -9.68 -23.24 -18.52
C PRO A 624 -9.72 -22.49 -17.19
N VAL A 625 -10.44 -21.37 -17.12
CA VAL A 625 -10.47 -20.50 -15.92
C VAL A 625 -10.89 -21.24 -14.65
N ASP A 626 -11.82 -22.19 -14.77
CA ASP A 626 -12.36 -22.98 -13.66
C ASP A 626 -11.54 -24.24 -13.33
N ALA A 627 -10.44 -24.51 -14.05
CA ALA A 627 -9.60 -25.66 -13.80
C ALA A 627 -8.94 -25.59 -12.41
N ALA A 628 -8.77 -26.73 -11.73
CA ALA A 628 -8.11 -26.76 -10.44
C ALA A 628 -6.67 -26.18 -10.54
N PRO A 629 -6.23 -25.34 -9.58
CA PRO A 629 -4.89 -24.77 -9.61
C PRO A 629 -3.81 -25.82 -9.29
N ASN A 630 -2.72 -25.78 -10.04
CA ASN A 630 -1.52 -26.56 -9.72
C ASN A 630 -0.78 -25.93 -8.53
N HIS A 631 -0.02 -26.74 -7.82
CA HIS A 631 0.78 -26.33 -6.66
C HIS A 631 2.16 -26.97 -6.71
N ALA A 632 3.16 -26.28 -6.18
CA ALA A 632 4.50 -26.81 -5.98
C ALA A 632 4.95 -26.54 -4.55
N HIS A 633 5.85 -27.38 -4.03
CA HIS A 633 6.52 -27.10 -2.77
C HIS A 633 7.36 -25.82 -2.89
N ALA A 634 7.54 -25.09 -1.79
CA ALA A 634 8.21 -23.80 -1.77
C ALA A 634 9.64 -23.83 -2.36
N SER A 635 10.33 -24.96 -2.18
CA SER A 635 11.69 -25.22 -2.67
C SER A 635 11.76 -25.86 -4.06
N GLY A 636 10.62 -25.98 -4.78
CA GLY A 636 10.55 -26.58 -6.11
C GLY A 636 10.07 -28.03 -6.13
N GLY A 637 10.28 -28.71 -7.26
CA GLY A 637 9.84 -30.11 -7.48
C GLY A 637 8.72 -30.29 -8.52
N GLY A 638 8.38 -29.22 -9.24
CA GLY A 638 7.35 -29.22 -10.28
C GLY A 638 5.95 -28.95 -9.75
N TYR A 639 5.10 -28.37 -10.60
CA TYR A 639 3.72 -28.05 -10.26
C TYR A 639 2.78 -29.22 -10.58
N ALA A 640 1.97 -29.60 -9.60
CA ALA A 640 0.99 -30.68 -9.69
C ALA A 640 -0.28 -30.33 -8.86
N PRO A 641 -1.45 -30.93 -9.13
CA PRO A 641 -2.64 -30.70 -8.30
C PRO A 641 -2.44 -31.26 -6.87
N VAL A 642 -2.97 -30.55 -5.86
CA VAL A 642 -2.84 -30.96 -4.43
C VAL A 642 -3.66 -32.24 -4.15
N ARG A 643 -4.86 -32.35 -4.74
CA ARG A 643 -5.75 -33.54 -4.68
C ARG A 643 -6.67 -33.55 -5.91
N GLY A 644 -6.72 -34.65 -6.67
CA GLY A 644 -7.64 -34.82 -7.80
C GLY A 644 -6.97 -35.10 -9.15
N ARG A 645 -7.76 -35.13 -10.23
CA ARG A 645 -7.27 -35.33 -11.61
C ARG A 645 -6.46 -34.09 -12.03
N GLN A 646 -5.33 -34.32 -12.70
CA GLN A 646 -4.49 -33.26 -13.27
C GLN A 646 -5.32 -32.36 -14.17
N ALA A 647 -5.28 -31.05 -13.92
CA ALA A 647 -5.77 -30.08 -14.88
C ALA A 647 -4.85 -30.16 -16.10
N GLU A 648 -5.41 -30.58 -17.24
CA GLU A 648 -4.64 -30.63 -18.48
C GLU A 648 -4.52 -29.21 -19.05
N PRO A 649 -3.30 -28.76 -19.40
CA PRO A 649 -3.12 -27.47 -20.05
C PRO A 649 -3.74 -27.49 -21.45
N LEU A 650 -4.19 -26.32 -21.90
CA LEU A 650 -4.69 -26.12 -23.25
C LEU A 650 -3.52 -26.15 -24.27
N PRO A 651 -3.74 -26.70 -25.47
CA PRO A 651 -2.82 -26.49 -26.58
C PRO A 651 -2.64 -24.99 -26.86
N LEU A 652 -1.39 -24.55 -27.05
CA LEU A 652 -1.09 -23.15 -27.34
C LEU A 652 -1.72 -22.67 -28.66
N THR A 653 -2.02 -23.59 -29.58
CA THR A 653 -2.76 -23.32 -30.83
C THR A 653 -4.22 -22.96 -30.61
N GLU A 654 -4.79 -23.26 -29.44
CA GLU A 654 -6.16 -22.89 -29.07
C GLU A 654 -6.22 -21.56 -28.30
N VAL A 655 -5.07 -20.99 -27.92
CA VAL A 655 -5.00 -19.71 -27.23
C VAL A 655 -5.09 -18.57 -28.26
N PRO A 656 -6.03 -17.61 -28.12
CA PRO A 656 -6.13 -16.48 -29.04
C PRO A 656 -4.83 -15.67 -29.09
N ASP A 657 -4.41 -15.27 -30.30
CA ASP A 657 -3.14 -14.57 -30.52
C ASP A 657 -2.97 -13.34 -29.63
N LEU A 658 -4.04 -12.55 -29.42
CA LEU A 658 -4.01 -11.39 -28.54
C LEU A 658 -3.73 -11.79 -27.08
N VAL A 659 -4.37 -12.86 -26.60
CA VAL A 659 -4.17 -13.37 -25.24
C VAL A 659 -2.75 -13.88 -25.07
N LEU A 660 -2.27 -14.69 -26.01
CA LEU A 660 -0.90 -15.19 -26.00
C LEU A 660 0.10 -14.03 -25.98
N SER A 661 -0.08 -13.06 -26.87
CA SER A 661 0.80 -11.90 -26.99
C SER A 661 0.88 -11.08 -25.71
N GLU A 662 -0.26 -10.75 -25.13
CA GLU A 662 -0.32 -9.91 -23.92
C GLU A 662 0.22 -10.64 -22.68
N VAL A 663 -0.06 -11.93 -22.53
CA VAL A 663 0.47 -12.75 -21.44
C VAL A 663 1.98 -12.90 -21.55
N LEU A 664 2.51 -13.22 -22.73
CA LEU A 664 3.96 -13.34 -22.93
C LEU A 664 4.66 -12.00 -22.78
N ARG A 665 4.00 -10.89 -23.13
CA ARG A 665 4.51 -9.54 -22.90
C ARG A 665 4.62 -9.21 -21.41
N ASP A 666 3.64 -9.59 -20.59
CA ASP A 666 3.73 -9.47 -19.13
C ASP A 666 4.91 -10.30 -18.58
N VAL A 667 5.09 -11.53 -19.07
CA VAL A 667 6.20 -12.39 -18.64
C VAL A 667 7.57 -11.84 -19.09
N ASP A 668 7.70 -11.31 -20.31
CA ASP A 668 8.92 -10.63 -20.76
C ASP A 668 9.23 -9.41 -19.90
N LEU A 669 8.22 -8.64 -19.48
CA LEU A 669 8.41 -7.55 -18.52
C LEU A 669 8.96 -8.06 -17.18
N PHE A 670 8.42 -9.17 -16.66
CA PHE A 670 8.88 -9.76 -15.41
C PHE A 670 10.35 -10.18 -15.51
N VAL A 671 10.73 -10.89 -16.57
CA VAL A 671 12.11 -11.29 -16.82
C VAL A 671 13.00 -10.05 -17.04
N GLY A 672 12.62 -9.17 -17.96
CA GLY A 672 13.40 -7.99 -18.34
C GLY A 672 13.63 -7.00 -17.21
N VAL A 673 12.76 -6.92 -16.21
CA VAL A 673 12.92 -5.96 -15.08
C VAL A 673 13.41 -6.63 -13.80
N ALA A 674 12.93 -7.84 -13.49
CA ALA A 674 13.27 -8.53 -12.25
C ALA A 674 14.50 -9.45 -12.39
N SER A 675 14.96 -9.76 -13.60
CA SER A 675 16.15 -10.59 -13.81
C SER A 675 17.37 -9.94 -13.16
N VAL A 676 18.08 -10.76 -12.40
CA VAL A 676 19.37 -10.41 -11.81
C VAL A 676 20.47 -10.19 -12.86
N GLY A 677 20.29 -10.69 -14.09
CA GLY A 677 21.21 -10.47 -15.21
C GLY A 677 21.25 -9.02 -15.71
N ASN A 678 20.30 -8.18 -15.29
CA ASN A 678 20.27 -6.74 -15.56
C ASN A 678 20.86 -5.90 -14.42
N ASP A 679 21.39 -6.52 -13.36
CA ASP A 679 22.00 -5.79 -12.26
C ASP A 679 23.48 -5.49 -12.56
N PRO A 680 23.86 -4.23 -12.84
CA PRO A 680 25.24 -3.89 -13.21
C PRO A 680 26.23 -4.06 -12.05
N THR A 681 25.74 -4.19 -10.81
CA THR A 681 26.58 -4.35 -9.62
C THR A 681 26.87 -5.82 -9.29
N TRP A 682 26.27 -6.75 -10.04
CA TRP A 682 26.27 -8.17 -9.71
C TRP A 682 27.26 -9.00 -10.52
N GLN A 683 28.35 -8.37 -10.94
CA GLN A 683 29.44 -9.00 -11.71
C GLN A 683 30.08 -10.19 -10.97
N ASP A 684 30.09 -10.16 -9.64
CA ASP A 684 30.60 -11.25 -8.81
C ASP A 684 29.73 -12.51 -8.86
N GLY A 685 28.51 -12.43 -9.41
CA GLY A 685 27.58 -13.56 -9.52
C GLY A 685 26.89 -13.93 -8.21
N GLY A 686 26.85 -13.03 -7.23
CA GLY A 686 26.27 -13.28 -5.91
C GLY A 686 27.10 -14.23 -5.02
N PRO A 687 26.52 -14.73 -3.91
CA PRO A 687 27.25 -15.53 -2.93
C PRO A 687 27.97 -16.73 -3.56
N GLY A 688 29.31 -16.74 -3.49
CA GLY A 688 30.15 -17.80 -4.05
C GLY A 688 30.20 -17.85 -5.59
N GLY A 689 29.79 -16.79 -6.30
CA GLY A 689 29.85 -16.71 -7.76
C GLY A 689 28.86 -17.57 -8.52
N ARG A 690 27.86 -18.12 -7.83
CA ARG A 690 26.91 -19.13 -8.36
C ARG A 690 26.15 -18.66 -9.61
N PHE A 691 25.96 -17.36 -9.81
CA PHE A 691 25.22 -16.79 -10.95
C PHE A 691 26.10 -16.05 -11.96
N ALA A 692 27.43 -16.10 -11.84
CA ALA A 692 28.34 -15.33 -12.70
C ALA A 692 28.16 -15.69 -14.19
N THR A 693 28.06 -16.98 -14.51
CA THR A 693 27.82 -17.46 -15.87
C THR A 693 26.47 -16.99 -16.41
N TYR A 694 25.40 -17.09 -15.61
CA TYR A 694 24.07 -16.62 -15.98
C TYR A 694 24.06 -15.10 -16.25
N TRP A 695 24.70 -14.32 -15.38
CA TRP A 695 24.79 -12.87 -15.53
C TRP A 695 25.51 -12.48 -16.82
N GLN A 696 26.63 -13.14 -17.15
CA GLN A 696 27.34 -12.91 -18.39
C GLN A 696 26.51 -13.30 -19.62
N SER A 697 25.91 -14.50 -19.62
CA SER A 697 25.14 -14.99 -20.76
C SER A 697 23.89 -14.14 -21.02
N TYR A 698 23.20 -13.71 -19.95
CA TYR A 698 22.03 -12.85 -20.06
C TYR A 698 22.41 -11.41 -20.43
N GLY A 699 23.44 -10.87 -19.79
CA GLY A 699 23.86 -9.48 -19.93
C GLY A 699 24.36 -9.09 -21.33
N PHE A 700 24.81 -10.07 -22.13
CA PHE A 700 25.39 -9.86 -23.46
C PHE A 700 24.89 -10.85 -24.55
N GLY A 701 23.88 -11.66 -24.20
CA GLY A 701 23.29 -12.69 -25.05
C GLY A 701 22.31 -12.14 -26.09
N GLU A 702 21.45 -13.01 -26.63
CA GLU A 702 20.48 -12.64 -27.66
C GLU A 702 19.44 -11.61 -27.19
N LEU A 703 18.95 -10.79 -28.13
CA LEU A 703 17.93 -9.78 -27.83
C LEU A 703 16.54 -10.41 -27.63
N THR A 704 15.90 -10.06 -26.51
CA THR A 704 14.46 -10.26 -26.31
C THR A 704 13.63 -9.38 -27.26
N GLU A 705 12.34 -9.65 -27.42
CA GLU A 705 11.45 -8.85 -28.29
C GLU A 705 11.40 -7.37 -27.90
N THR A 706 11.35 -7.09 -26.59
CA THR A 706 11.44 -5.72 -26.10
C THR A 706 12.77 -5.06 -26.52
N ALA A 707 13.88 -5.80 -26.48
CA ALA A 707 15.19 -5.29 -26.87
C ALA A 707 15.35 -5.12 -28.39
N ARG A 708 14.74 -5.99 -29.21
CA ARG A 708 14.64 -5.82 -30.67
C ARG A 708 13.84 -4.56 -31.03
N THR A 709 12.72 -4.33 -30.35
CA THR A 709 11.94 -3.10 -30.51
C THR A 709 12.78 -1.85 -30.19
N ARG A 710 13.61 -1.89 -29.14
CA ARG A 710 14.55 -0.79 -28.83
C ARG A 710 15.61 -0.61 -29.90
N ARG A 711 16.17 -1.69 -30.44
CA ARG A 711 17.15 -1.65 -31.54
C ARG A 711 16.58 -0.93 -32.76
N ASP A 712 15.39 -1.34 -33.19
CA ASP A 712 14.75 -0.77 -34.37
C ASP A 712 14.41 0.71 -34.14
N LEU A 713 13.98 1.06 -32.93
CA LEU A 713 13.76 2.44 -32.53
C LEU A 713 15.05 3.28 -32.55
N LEU A 714 16.12 2.79 -31.92
CA LEU A 714 17.41 3.49 -31.87
C LEU A 714 17.98 3.72 -33.27
N THR A 715 17.84 2.75 -34.17
CA THR A 715 18.26 2.88 -35.56
C THR A 715 17.60 4.08 -36.24
N ARG A 716 16.34 4.39 -35.90
CA ARG A 716 15.59 5.53 -36.42
C ARG A 716 15.87 6.84 -35.69
N LEU A 717 16.01 6.79 -34.36
CA LEU A 717 16.20 7.98 -33.52
C LEU A 717 17.62 8.55 -33.60
N LEU A 718 18.66 7.70 -33.60
CA LEU A 718 20.06 8.13 -33.47
C LEU A 718 20.51 9.17 -34.50
N PRO A 719 20.15 9.09 -35.80
CA PRO A 719 20.53 10.10 -36.78
C PRO A 719 20.05 11.52 -36.44
N ARG A 720 19.01 11.65 -35.62
CA ARG A 720 18.41 12.92 -35.20
C ARG A 720 18.99 13.45 -33.88
N LEU A 721 19.80 12.64 -33.18
CA LEU A 721 20.41 13.01 -31.91
C LEU A 721 21.77 13.68 -32.13
N ALA A 722 22.18 14.54 -31.19
CA ALA A 722 23.45 15.25 -31.24
C ALA A 722 24.68 14.31 -31.34
N ILE A 723 24.55 13.07 -30.83
CA ILE A 723 25.59 12.04 -30.86
C ILE A 723 25.49 11.09 -32.06
N GLY A 724 24.57 11.33 -33.00
CA GLY A 724 24.27 10.42 -34.11
C GLY A 724 25.50 10.04 -34.95
N GLY A 725 26.35 11.02 -35.28
CA GLY A 725 27.60 10.78 -36.03
C GLY A 725 28.67 9.99 -35.28
N ARG A 726 28.48 9.71 -33.98
CA ARG A 726 29.37 8.89 -33.14
C ARG A 726 28.76 7.53 -32.79
N CYS A 727 27.53 7.25 -33.23
CA CYS A 727 26.79 6.08 -32.82
C CYS A 727 26.42 5.20 -34.01
N THR A 728 26.51 3.89 -33.85
CA THR A 728 26.08 2.92 -34.86
C THR A 728 25.44 1.72 -34.18
N VAL A 729 24.30 1.26 -34.69
CA VAL A 729 23.65 0.05 -34.19
C VAL A 729 24.20 -1.14 -34.96
N GLU A 730 24.83 -2.08 -34.25
CA GLU A 730 25.41 -3.29 -34.82
C GLU A 730 24.90 -4.52 -34.07
N ASP A 731 24.13 -5.36 -34.76
CA ASP A 731 23.50 -6.57 -34.22
C ASP A 731 22.71 -6.30 -32.93
N ARG A 732 23.27 -6.67 -31.77
CA ARG A 732 22.68 -6.52 -30.43
C ARG A 732 23.28 -5.39 -29.59
N PHE A 733 24.13 -4.56 -30.18
CA PHE A 733 24.84 -3.48 -29.50
C PHE A 733 24.60 -2.12 -30.16
N LEU A 734 24.57 -1.09 -29.32
CA LEU A 734 24.84 0.29 -29.73
C LEU A 734 26.33 0.56 -29.55
N GLN A 735 27.04 0.72 -30.66
CA GLN A 735 28.43 1.15 -30.67
C GLN A 735 28.49 2.68 -30.51
N VAL A 736 29.33 3.17 -29.61
CA VAL A 736 29.53 4.59 -29.32
C VAL A 736 31.01 4.90 -29.42
N LYS A 737 31.38 5.77 -30.35
CA LYS A 737 32.75 6.23 -30.56
C LYS A 737 33.03 7.45 -29.68
N GLY A 738 33.67 7.23 -28.53
CA GLY A 738 34.23 8.29 -27.71
C GLY A 738 35.57 8.79 -28.22
N THR A 739 36.22 9.64 -27.43
CA THR A 739 37.57 10.17 -27.74
C THR A 739 38.65 9.27 -27.14
N ARG A 740 38.40 8.68 -25.96
CA ARG A 740 39.34 7.74 -25.30
C ARG A 740 39.18 6.33 -25.82
N HIS A 741 37.94 5.83 -25.94
CA HIS A 741 37.66 4.47 -26.40
C HIS A 741 36.41 4.37 -27.27
N THR A 742 36.24 3.19 -27.88
CA THR A 742 34.97 2.77 -28.48
C THR A 742 34.23 1.86 -27.52
N TYR A 743 32.95 2.14 -27.30
CA TYR A 743 32.10 1.44 -26.33
C TYR A 743 31.00 0.68 -27.06
N ARG A 744 30.58 -0.45 -26.50
CA ARG A 744 29.46 -1.28 -26.99
C ARG A 744 28.44 -1.43 -25.88
N ILE A 745 27.26 -0.88 -26.05
CA ILE A 745 26.16 -0.94 -25.07
C ILE A 745 25.17 -2.00 -25.53
N HIS A 746 24.95 -3.06 -24.74
CA HIS A 746 23.99 -4.11 -25.05
C HIS A 746 22.55 -3.57 -25.00
N LEU A 747 21.75 -3.83 -26.04
CA LEU A 747 20.42 -3.23 -26.19
C LEU A 747 19.33 -3.85 -25.29
N GLY A 748 19.61 -5.04 -24.73
CA GLY A 748 18.74 -5.71 -23.77
C GLY A 748 18.97 -5.28 -22.32
N SER A 749 20.22 -5.24 -21.91
CA SER A 749 20.64 -5.04 -20.50
C SER A 749 21.17 -3.64 -20.21
N GLY A 750 21.61 -2.90 -21.22
CA GLY A 750 22.34 -1.65 -21.07
C GLY A 750 23.77 -1.84 -20.54
N ASN A 751 24.29 -3.07 -20.43
CA ASN A 751 25.67 -3.33 -20.03
C ASN A 751 26.66 -2.86 -21.09
N ILE A 752 27.85 -2.42 -20.65
CA ILE A 752 28.82 -1.73 -21.50
C ILE A 752 30.11 -2.54 -21.59
N MET A 753 30.64 -2.67 -22.79
CA MET A 753 31.98 -3.20 -23.05
C MET A 753 32.84 -2.14 -23.74
N ILE A 754 34.12 -2.10 -23.41
CA ILE A 754 35.14 -1.28 -24.07
C ILE A 754 35.83 -2.14 -25.13
N ALA A 755 35.78 -1.71 -26.39
CA ALA A 755 36.47 -2.36 -27.50
C ALA A 755 37.97 -1.96 -27.55
N PRO A 756 38.87 -2.81 -28.09
CA PRO A 756 38.59 -4.09 -28.75
C PRO A 756 38.47 -5.30 -27.80
N ASP A 757 39.00 -5.22 -26.57
CA ASP A 757 39.14 -6.37 -25.67
C ASP A 757 37.83 -6.79 -24.96
N ASN A 758 36.72 -6.11 -25.26
CA ASN A 758 35.41 -6.30 -24.64
C ASN A 758 35.43 -6.23 -23.10
N ARG A 759 36.29 -5.38 -22.53
CA ARG A 759 36.40 -5.18 -21.07
C ARG A 759 35.11 -4.54 -20.54
N TYR A 760 34.52 -5.13 -19.50
CA TYR A 760 33.29 -4.59 -18.89
C TYR A 760 33.52 -3.21 -18.27
N LEU A 761 32.57 -2.30 -18.48
CA LEU A 761 32.53 -0.98 -17.86
C LEU A 761 31.24 -0.82 -17.04
N CYS A 762 31.38 -0.74 -15.72
CA CYS A 762 30.25 -0.55 -14.81
C CYS A 762 29.95 0.95 -14.66
N ILE A 763 28.77 1.35 -15.17
CA ILE A 763 28.20 2.69 -14.95
C ILE A 763 26.84 2.52 -14.31
N VAL A 764 26.75 2.91 -13.04
CA VAL A 764 25.49 2.98 -12.30
C VAL A 764 24.81 4.31 -12.63
N PRO A 765 23.62 4.30 -13.25
CA PRO A 765 22.92 5.55 -13.56
C PRO A 765 22.58 6.30 -12.27
N LYS A 766 23.03 7.55 -12.13
CA LYS A 766 22.46 8.48 -11.14
C LYS A 766 21.08 8.89 -11.63
N ALA A 767 20.09 8.95 -10.73
CA ALA A 767 18.77 9.47 -11.07
C ALA A 767 18.93 10.94 -11.51
N GLY A 768 18.85 11.19 -12.82
CA GLY A 768 18.99 12.51 -13.42
C GLY A 768 17.81 12.79 -14.35
N PRO A 769 17.57 14.07 -14.71
CA PRO A 769 16.55 14.42 -15.67
C PRO A 769 16.84 13.69 -17.00
N GLY A 770 15.81 13.07 -17.57
CA GLY A 770 15.92 12.36 -18.84
C GLY A 770 16.43 13.26 -19.97
N THR A 771 16.88 12.65 -21.06
CA THR A 771 17.27 13.37 -22.28
C THR A 771 16.12 14.27 -22.76
N GLU A 772 16.40 15.55 -23.04
CA GLU A 772 15.44 16.52 -23.62
C GLU A 772 15.01 16.19 -25.07
N SER A 773 15.33 15.01 -25.57
CA SER A 773 15.03 14.56 -26.93
C SER A 773 13.70 13.83 -26.98
N TYR A 774 12.95 14.02 -28.07
CA TYR A 774 11.70 13.31 -28.32
C TYR A 774 11.88 11.78 -28.24
N LEU A 775 10.95 11.13 -27.52
CA LEU A 775 10.77 9.69 -27.52
C LEU A 775 9.34 9.36 -27.97
N PRO A 776 9.12 8.30 -28.75
CA PRO A 776 7.79 7.96 -29.26
C PRO A 776 6.83 7.44 -28.19
N PHE A 777 7.33 7.03 -27.02
CA PHE A 777 6.50 6.58 -25.90
C PHE A 777 7.18 6.78 -24.55
N ASP A 778 6.35 6.84 -23.50
CA ASP A 778 6.77 6.87 -22.11
C ASP A 778 7.06 5.44 -21.56
N GLY A 779 7.90 5.33 -20.52
CA GLY A 779 7.98 4.14 -19.67
C GLY A 779 9.08 3.10 -19.95
N ASP A 780 9.87 3.21 -21.04
CA ASP A 780 11.02 2.30 -21.26
C ASP A 780 12.30 2.81 -20.60
N ARG A 781 12.46 2.44 -19.32
CA ARG A 781 13.61 2.87 -18.50
C ARG A 781 14.95 2.40 -19.07
N THR A 782 15.00 1.22 -19.69
CA THR A 782 16.24 0.66 -20.25
C THR A 782 16.67 1.48 -21.47
N LEU A 783 15.74 1.88 -22.34
CA LEU A 783 16.04 2.79 -23.45
C LEU A 783 16.62 4.11 -22.94
N THR A 784 16.01 4.73 -21.93
CA THR A 784 16.54 5.96 -21.31
C THR A 784 17.94 5.76 -20.77
N VAL A 785 18.20 4.65 -20.06
CA VAL A 785 19.53 4.31 -19.53
C VAL A 785 20.56 4.13 -20.66
N ILE A 786 20.21 3.44 -21.75
CA ILE A 786 21.08 3.28 -22.92
C ILE A 786 21.42 4.63 -23.54
N LEU A 787 20.44 5.50 -23.75
CA LEU A 787 20.64 6.84 -24.31
C LEU A 787 21.50 7.72 -23.38
N SER A 788 21.25 7.72 -22.07
CA SER A 788 22.06 8.46 -21.11
C SER A 788 23.52 7.98 -21.09
N LYS A 789 23.73 6.65 -21.14
CA LYS A 789 25.08 6.06 -21.23
C LYS A 789 25.76 6.44 -22.55
N ALA A 790 25.04 6.38 -23.67
CA ALA A 790 25.58 6.75 -24.98
C ALA A 790 25.99 8.23 -25.03
N MET A 791 25.18 9.14 -24.48
CA MET A 791 25.51 10.57 -24.39
C MET A 791 26.75 10.82 -23.54
N LEU A 792 26.86 10.17 -22.38
CA LEU A 792 28.02 10.28 -21.49
C LEU A 792 29.31 9.77 -22.18
N LEU A 793 29.22 8.61 -22.85
CA LEU A 793 30.36 7.94 -23.47
C LEU A 793 30.80 8.58 -24.79
N ALA A 794 29.88 9.24 -25.50
CA ALA A 794 30.21 10.01 -26.69
C ALA A 794 31.15 11.18 -26.39
N ASP A 795 31.15 11.70 -25.15
CA ASP A 795 32.01 12.80 -24.69
C ASP A 795 32.85 12.36 -23.46
N ASP A 796 33.48 11.20 -23.59
CA ASP A 796 34.20 10.50 -22.51
C ASP A 796 35.37 11.28 -21.87
N THR A 797 35.85 12.36 -22.49
CA THR A 797 36.86 13.25 -21.91
C THR A 797 36.32 14.17 -20.83
N LYS A 798 35.00 14.42 -20.82
CA LYS A 798 34.31 15.22 -19.79
C LYS A 798 33.87 14.42 -18.57
N ILE A 799 34.08 13.11 -18.56
CA ILE A 799 33.76 12.26 -17.41
C ILE A 799 34.70 12.63 -16.25
N THR A 800 34.13 13.08 -15.14
CA THR A 800 34.87 13.44 -13.92
C THR A 800 34.67 12.46 -12.76
N ASP A 801 33.74 11.50 -12.90
CA ASP A 801 33.45 10.54 -11.84
C ASP A 801 34.65 9.58 -11.66
N PRO A 802 35.31 9.57 -10.49
CA PRO A 802 36.51 8.77 -10.27
C PRO A 802 36.26 7.27 -10.38
N THR A 803 35.03 6.81 -10.10
CA THR A 803 34.66 5.40 -10.20
C THR A 803 34.63 4.93 -11.66
N ILE A 804 34.22 5.80 -12.60
CA ILE A 804 34.23 5.52 -14.03
C ILE A 804 35.64 5.68 -14.59
N LEU A 805 36.34 6.75 -14.21
CA LEU A 805 37.70 7.04 -14.67
C LEU A 805 38.71 5.94 -14.34
N SER A 806 38.58 5.28 -13.20
CA SER A 806 39.45 4.15 -12.84
C SER A 806 39.25 2.90 -13.72
N GLN A 807 38.14 2.83 -14.46
CA GLN A 807 37.78 1.71 -15.34
C GLN A 807 38.05 2.00 -16.83
N LEU A 808 38.24 3.26 -17.22
CA LEU A 808 38.63 3.66 -18.58
C LEU A 808 40.15 3.54 -18.71
#